data_AF-A0A151Z4S6-F1
#
_entry.id   AF-A0A151Z4S6-F1
#
_cell.length_a   1.000
_cell.length_b   1.000
_cell.length_c   1.000
_cell.angle_alpha   90.00
_cell.angle_beta   90.00
_cell.angle_gamma   90.00
#
_symmetry.space_group_name_H-M   'P 1'
#
loop_
_entity.id
_entity.type
_entity.pdbx_description
1 polymer ?
#
loop_
_entity_poly.entity_id
_entity_poly.type
_entity_poly.pdbx_seq_one_letter_code
_entity_poly.pdbx_strand_id
1 'polypeptide(L)'
;MKLIIYLIILISISINIVNSAKVQCVDSFDNNKISLADGYCTWKYNNGFNFTHARQLYRLPDNNILLMGGGGVDLLVDGNKDGLISSNERKRLIVQSDLTHSVTYNNGYIYASSKVNIYRWPYSLDGEPVSESAQIVIGGLPSTGHITRTVIFDSNGTLYFSIGSAGNIDSDSSRARVYNCEGLDLDNIPPQGYVATHCNPWFDGLRNEVGLRFDSNGKMWGVENGIDELKRMDWTPSDIHENNPCEELNYLERPGFYGYPYCFSEGILDTAFKQGPGYQWATNPNDTNHNDAYCADLDNVIRPAYCMPAHVAPLDLIFSNGVFPEPYNNGIFVAQHGSFARKVPSGYQIAFIELNSTTNLPVANSMKKFIGLPENGVKWSIRPVSLAFKSPCTDEIPECLLFSSDSDNSVYAIALNGVGTISPTESSQSTDLSIINNMKYLILLIILSCFNYLIVESQIQCSSNFNDQDIFLADGFCAWQYTKDITFSNARQIMTLSNNEVLLMSGDGISLLFDSNNNGIIESNEKMLLISQSGLTHSVTYYNGYIYASSPSTIYRWPYTVGSHTAVSVSSQIVIGGLPSTGHRTRTVIFDGNGTLYFSIGSNDNIDPDSSRSRVYNCEDIDLDNIPPQGYVVTHCHPWFDGLRNEVGLRFDHLGRLWGVENGMDNLKRNDWTPSDIHNDNPCEEVNLFERQGFYGYPYCFSEGILTSPNKQGPGYQWAVNITDTVHTDAYCADLDNVVRPVYCMPAHSAPLDLLFFNSTTFPTSFRQGLFVSQHGSWNRQVPAGYQIVYIQMNYTNNLPVPNSMTKLIGYKTDGVKWSIRPVSLTIKSPCTNEIPECLLFSSDSDKTVYAIARSGSGTLPPTPTPSPSTTTSAPSSSSTITITILFYLFTSILLIFI
;
A
#
# COMPACT_ATOMS: atom_id res chain seq x y z
N MET A 1 33.09 -32.80 -36.47
CA MET A 1 33.62 -31.44 -36.76
C MET A 1 32.63 -30.56 -37.52
N LYS A 2 32.10 -30.95 -38.69
CA LYS A 2 31.08 -30.16 -39.41
C LYS A 2 29.75 -29.99 -38.65
N LEU A 3 29.36 -30.98 -37.83
CA LEU A 3 28.17 -30.91 -36.97
C LEU A 3 28.32 -29.90 -35.82
N ILE A 4 29.54 -29.72 -35.30
CA ILE A 4 29.84 -28.77 -34.21
C ILE A 4 29.84 -27.34 -34.73
N ILE A 5 30.31 -27.12 -35.97
CA ILE A 5 30.25 -25.82 -36.63
C ILE A 5 28.80 -25.43 -36.95
N TYR A 6 27.96 -26.39 -37.38
CA TYR A 6 26.53 -26.15 -37.56
C TYR A 6 25.82 -25.88 -36.24
N LEU A 7 26.18 -26.56 -35.16
CA LEU A 7 25.61 -26.33 -33.82
C LEU A 7 26.01 -24.96 -33.26
N ILE A 8 27.26 -24.53 -33.47
CA ILE A 8 27.74 -23.20 -33.06
C ILE A 8 27.07 -22.10 -33.89
N ILE A 9 26.90 -22.28 -35.21
CA ILE A 9 26.19 -21.30 -36.06
C ILE A 9 24.69 -21.27 -35.71
N LEU A 10 24.07 -22.41 -35.40
CA LEU A 10 22.69 -22.46 -34.94
C LEU A 10 22.53 -21.84 -33.55
N ILE A 11 23.49 -22.02 -32.63
CA ILE A 11 23.49 -21.35 -31.32
C ILE A 11 23.70 -19.83 -31.51
N SER A 12 24.57 -19.39 -32.43
CA SER A 12 24.76 -17.96 -32.76
C SER A 12 23.55 -17.31 -33.44
N ILE A 13 22.75 -18.08 -34.19
CA ILE A 13 21.50 -17.63 -34.81
C ILE A 13 20.32 -17.74 -33.82
N SER A 14 20.37 -18.66 -32.85
CA SER A 14 19.39 -18.78 -31.76
C SER A 14 19.57 -17.73 -30.66
N ILE A 15 20.77 -17.13 -30.55
CA ILE A 15 21.06 -16.03 -29.61
C ILE A 15 20.64 -14.66 -30.17
N ASN A 16 20.23 -14.55 -31.43
CA ASN A 16 19.79 -13.28 -32.05
C ASN A 16 18.30 -13.23 -32.43
N ILE A 17 17.47 -14.15 -31.89
CA ILE A 17 16.01 -14.07 -32.04
C ILE A 17 15.36 -14.33 -30.68
N VAL A 18 15.77 -13.55 -29.68
CA VAL A 18 14.82 -13.07 -28.69
C VAL A 18 14.34 -11.75 -29.26
N ASN A 19 13.18 -11.75 -29.93
CA ASN A 19 12.52 -10.49 -30.20
C ASN A 19 12.27 -9.85 -28.83
N SER A 20 13.04 -8.81 -28.48
CA SER A 20 12.59 -7.83 -27.51
C SER A 20 11.22 -7.39 -28.00
N ALA A 21 10.17 -7.65 -27.23
CA ALA A 21 8.86 -7.14 -27.57
C ALA A 21 8.95 -5.62 -27.51
N LYS A 22 9.21 -4.98 -28.66
CA LYS A 22 9.14 -3.53 -28.77
C LYS A 22 7.75 -3.13 -28.31
N VAL A 23 7.67 -2.19 -27.37
CA VAL A 23 6.40 -1.61 -26.96
C VAL A 23 5.77 -0.99 -28.20
N GLN A 24 4.75 -1.67 -28.75
CA GLN A 24 3.80 -0.98 -29.59
C GLN A 24 3.06 0.01 -28.67
N CYS A 25 2.64 1.16 -29.19
CA CYS A 25 1.63 1.99 -28.54
C CYS A 25 0.37 1.13 -28.33
N VAL A 26 0.37 0.35 -27.26
CA VAL A 26 -0.73 -0.47 -26.80
C VAL A 26 -1.39 0.38 -25.75
N ASP A 27 -2.67 0.64 -25.93
CA ASP A 27 -3.52 1.12 -24.86
C ASP A 27 -3.50 0.06 -23.75
N SER A 28 -2.54 0.19 -22.83
CA SER A 28 -2.37 -0.74 -21.70
C SER A 28 -3.53 -0.69 -20.71
N PHE A 29 -4.42 0.26 -20.94
CA PHE A 29 -5.67 0.45 -20.23
C PHE A 29 -6.80 0.03 -21.14
N ASP A 30 -7.73 -0.77 -20.61
CA ASP A 30 -8.98 -1.11 -21.27
C ASP A 30 -9.63 0.20 -21.80
N ASN A 31 -9.72 0.35 -23.13
CA ASN A 31 -10.14 1.58 -23.81
C ASN A 31 -11.54 2.08 -23.40
N ASN A 32 -12.30 1.26 -22.68
CA ASN A 32 -13.59 1.64 -22.09
C ASN A 32 -13.48 2.22 -20.67
N LYS A 33 -12.27 2.35 -20.09
CA LYS A 33 -12.07 2.71 -18.68
C LYS A 33 -11.23 3.97 -18.44
N ILE A 34 -10.46 4.45 -19.42
CA ILE A 34 -9.60 5.65 -19.28
C ILE A 34 -9.86 6.60 -20.44
N SER A 35 -9.98 7.89 -20.13
CA SER A 35 -9.95 8.99 -21.08
C SER A 35 -8.52 9.49 -21.19
N LEU A 36 -7.92 9.24 -22.35
CA LEU A 36 -6.64 9.79 -22.78
C LEU A 36 -6.90 10.77 -23.92
N ALA A 37 -6.08 11.80 -24.04
CA ALA A 37 -6.13 12.71 -25.19
C ALA A 37 -6.02 11.97 -26.53
N ASP A 38 -6.82 12.38 -27.51
CA ASP A 38 -6.80 11.80 -28.85
C ASP A 38 -5.41 11.87 -29.48
N GLY A 39 -4.99 10.77 -30.11
CA GLY A 39 -3.67 10.70 -30.77
C GLY A 39 -2.51 10.39 -29.82
N TYR A 40 -2.77 10.00 -28.57
CA TYR A 40 -1.75 9.54 -27.63
C TYR A 40 -1.97 8.06 -27.26
N CYS A 41 -0.91 7.41 -26.80
CA CYS A 41 -0.94 6.11 -26.14
C CYS A 41 -0.32 6.21 -24.75
N THR A 42 -0.66 5.27 -23.88
CA THR A 42 -0.03 5.17 -22.57
C THR A 42 0.19 3.73 -22.12
N TRP A 43 1.34 3.52 -21.49
CA TRP A 43 1.74 2.22 -20.96
C TRP A 43 2.39 2.36 -19.58
N LYS A 44 2.41 1.25 -18.85
CA LYS A 44 3.15 1.16 -17.60
C LYS A 44 4.65 1.05 -17.90
N TYR A 45 5.43 2.01 -17.42
CA TYR A 45 6.86 2.12 -17.68
C TYR A 45 7.65 1.03 -16.94
N ASN A 46 7.31 0.72 -15.69
CA ASN A 46 7.92 -0.41 -14.97
C ASN A 46 7.26 -1.75 -15.34
N ASN A 47 8.09 -2.73 -15.72
CA ASN A 47 7.67 -4.06 -16.19
C ASN A 47 8.09 -5.16 -15.21
N GLY A 48 7.13 -5.96 -14.74
CA GLY A 48 7.39 -7.13 -13.89
C GLY A 48 7.72 -6.82 -12.42
N PHE A 49 7.68 -5.56 -11.99
CA PHE A 49 7.83 -5.16 -10.59
C PHE A 49 7.07 -3.86 -10.30
N ASN A 50 6.87 -3.54 -9.03
CA ASN A 50 6.41 -2.22 -8.58
C ASN A 50 7.49 -1.56 -7.73
N PHE A 51 7.51 -0.23 -7.73
CA PHE A 51 8.33 0.52 -6.80
C PHE A 51 7.76 0.43 -5.38
N THR A 52 8.41 1.08 -4.43
CA THR A 52 7.83 1.33 -3.11
C THR A 52 7.57 2.82 -3.04
N HIS A 53 6.35 3.25 -2.75
CA HIS A 53 5.97 4.66 -2.57
C HIS A 53 6.55 5.59 -3.66
N ALA A 54 6.23 5.35 -4.95
CA ALA A 54 6.77 6.12 -6.06
C ALA A 54 6.30 7.59 -6.02
N ARG A 55 7.23 8.54 -5.76
CA ARG A 55 6.91 9.99 -5.66
C ARG A 55 7.62 10.77 -6.75
N GLN A 56 8.59 11.64 -6.44
CA GLN A 56 9.15 12.56 -7.43
C GLN A 56 10.00 11.84 -8.49
N LEU A 57 9.78 12.21 -9.75
CA LEU A 57 10.60 11.84 -10.90
C LEU A 57 11.52 13.02 -11.25
N TYR A 58 12.77 12.74 -11.58
CA TYR A 58 13.71 13.75 -12.05
C TYR A 58 14.51 13.22 -13.25
N ARG A 59 14.53 13.98 -14.36
CA ARG A 59 15.33 13.66 -15.54
C ARG A 59 16.75 14.19 -15.37
N LEU A 60 17.73 13.29 -15.35
CA LEU A 60 19.15 13.63 -15.31
C LEU A 60 19.64 14.20 -16.67
N PRO A 61 20.80 14.88 -16.71
CA PRO A 61 21.39 15.39 -17.95
C PRO A 61 21.68 14.32 -19.01
N ASP A 62 21.93 13.07 -18.60
CA ASP A 62 22.13 11.91 -19.47
C ASP A 62 20.79 11.29 -19.95
N ASN A 63 19.67 11.87 -19.54
CA ASN A 63 18.28 11.45 -19.79
C ASN A 63 17.81 10.22 -19.01
N ASN A 64 18.61 9.70 -18.09
CA ASN A 64 18.11 8.70 -17.15
C ASN A 64 17.16 9.34 -16.14
N ILE A 65 16.34 8.53 -15.50
CA ILE A 65 15.33 9.02 -14.56
C ILE A 65 15.72 8.62 -13.15
N LEU A 66 15.79 9.59 -12.25
CA LEU A 66 15.76 9.34 -10.82
C LEU A 66 14.30 9.24 -10.37
N LEU A 67 14.01 8.24 -9.56
CA LEU A 67 12.74 8.07 -8.88
C LEU A 67 12.97 8.07 -7.37
N MET A 68 12.29 8.99 -6.68
CA MET A 68 12.15 8.94 -5.23
C MET A 68 11.14 7.86 -4.85
N GLY A 69 11.55 6.91 -4.02
CA GLY A 69 10.70 5.84 -3.50
C GLY A 69 10.89 5.59 -2.00
N GLY A 70 10.02 4.77 -1.44
CA GLY A 70 10.18 4.22 -0.10
C GLY A 70 11.54 3.54 0.06
N GLY A 71 12.30 3.98 1.06
CA GLY A 71 13.61 3.44 1.37
C GLY A 71 14.78 4.05 0.57
N GLY A 72 14.57 4.99 -0.36
CA GLY A 72 15.68 5.56 -1.11
C GLY A 72 15.40 6.21 -2.47
N VAL A 73 16.47 6.41 -3.23
CA VAL A 73 16.43 6.91 -4.62
C VAL A 73 16.86 5.79 -5.56
N ASP A 74 16.02 5.51 -6.56
CA ASP A 74 16.29 4.57 -7.66
C ASP A 74 16.68 5.34 -8.93
N LEU A 75 17.67 4.83 -9.66
CA LEU A 75 17.99 5.21 -11.03
C LEU A 75 17.34 4.23 -12.00
N LEU A 76 16.63 4.76 -12.99
CA LEU A 76 15.98 4.01 -14.06
C LEU A 76 16.73 4.27 -15.36
N VAL A 77 17.35 3.22 -15.89
CA VAL A 77 18.18 3.23 -17.10
C VAL A 77 17.55 2.31 -18.13
N ASP A 78 16.73 2.87 -19.02
CA ASP A 78 16.19 2.17 -20.18
C ASP A 78 17.30 2.02 -21.24
N GLY A 79 18.15 1.02 -21.05
CA GLY A 79 19.37 0.82 -21.84
C GLY A 79 19.08 0.19 -23.19
N ASN A 80 18.05 -0.64 -23.26
CA ASN A 80 17.60 -1.27 -24.51
C ASN A 80 16.63 -0.36 -25.32
N LYS A 81 16.18 0.75 -24.73
CA LYS A 81 15.28 1.75 -25.34
C LYS A 81 13.98 1.13 -25.84
N ASP A 82 13.48 0.13 -25.13
CA ASP A 82 12.20 -0.50 -25.46
C ASP A 82 11.01 0.26 -24.84
N GLY A 83 11.27 1.27 -24.00
CA GLY A 83 10.25 2.05 -23.31
C GLY A 83 9.76 1.42 -22.02
N LEU A 84 10.39 0.35 -21.55
CA LEU A 84 10.12 -0.29 -20.28
C LEU A 84 11.35 -0.22 -19.39
N ILE A 85 11.12 -0.32 -18.09
CA ILE A 85 12.17 -0.57 -17.11
C ILE A 85 11.94 -1.96 -16.56
N SER A 86 12.90 -2.83 -16.80
CA SER A 86 13.00 -4.15 -16.17
C SER A 86 13.76 -4.07 -14.83
N SER A 87 13.67 -5.13 -14.00
CA SER A 87 14.32 -5.15 -12.69
C SER A 87 15.84 -4.94 -12.74
N ASN A 88 16.50 -5.33 -13.84
CA ASN A 88 17.94 -5.13 -14.07
C ASN A 88 18.29 -3.73 -14.61
N GLU A 89 17.30 -2.97 -15.07
CA GLU A 89 17.42 -1.58 -15.53
C GLU A 89 17.06 -0.57 -14.44
N ARG A 90 16.66 -1.09 -13.26
CA ARG A 90 16.50 -0.34 -12.02
C ARG A 90 17.72 -0.55 -11.14
N LYS A 91 18.33 0.55 -10.67
CA LYS A 91 19.44 0.52 -9.74
C LYS A 91 19.15 1.38 -8.51
N ARG A 92 19.20 0.77 -7.32
CA ARG A 92 19.10 1.52 -6.06
C ARG A 92 20.40 2.31 -5.85
N LEU A 93 20.33 3.63 -5.97
CA LEU A 93 21.49 4.50 -5.79
C LEU A 93 21.73 4.88 -4.34
N ILE A 94 20.65 5.22 -3.63
CA ILE A 94 20.69 5.72 -2.25
C ILE A 94 19.75 4.88 -1.42
N VAL A 95 20.23 4.30 -0.31
CA VAL A 95 19.39 3.64 0.70
C VAL A 95 19.27 4.56 1.90
N GLN A 96 18.13 5.21 2.02
CA GLN A 96 17.84 6.17 3.08
C GLN A 96 16.35 6.11 3.40
N SER A 97 16.01 5.53 4.55
CA SER A 97 14.63 5.13 4.87
C SER A 97 13.71 6.29 5.27
N ASP A 98 14.26 7.44 5.66
CA ASP A 98 13.46 8.61 6.07
C ASP A 98 13.07 9.53 4.91
N LEU A 99 13.53 9.28 3.67
CA LEU A 99 13.14 10.08 2.49
C LEU A 99 11.64 9.99 2.21
N THR A 100 11.03 11.10 1.83
CA THR A 100 9.55 11.21 1.74
C THR A 100 9.01 11.67 0.40
N HIS A 101 9.70 12.58 -0.30
CA HIS A 101 9.11 13.22 -1.47
C HIS A 101 10.10 13.58 -2.57
N SER A 102 11.04 14.50 -2.30
CA SER A 102 11.78 15.18 -3.36
C SER A 102 13.09 14.50 -3.73
N VAL A 103 13.44 14.54 -5.02
CA VAL A 103 14.75 14.19 -5.57
C VAL A 103 15.11 15.14 -6.71
N THR A 104 16.35 15.62 -6.75
CA THR A 104 16.89 16.45 -7.84
C THR A 104 18.40 16.24 -7.98
N TYR A 105 18.99 16.75 -9.05
CA TYR A 105 20.43 16.70 -9.30
C TYR A 105 20.96 18.10 -9.61
N ASN A 106 22.07 18.46 -8.97
CA ASN A 106 22.76 19.72 -9.25
C ASN A 106 24.27 19.57 -8.99
N ASN A 107 25.09 20.07 -9.92
CA ASN A 107 26.56 20.16 -9.79
C ASN A 107 27.27 18.88 -9.29
N GLY A 108 26.87 17.70 -9.80
CA GLY A 108 27.52 16.42 -9.41
C GLY A 108 27.00 15.84 -8.10
N TYR A 109 25.85 16.30 -7.59
CA TYR A 109 25.21 15.77 -6.39
C TYR A 109 23.74 15.46 -6.65
N ILE A 110 23.27 14.34 -6.10
CA ILE A 110 21.84 14.08 -5.92
C ILE A 110 21.42 14.72 -4.60
N TYR A 111 20.34 15.49 -4.61
CA TYR A 111 19.69 16.04 -3.43
C TYR A 111 18.35 15.33 -3.24
N ALA A 112 18.03 14.94 -2.01
CA ALA A 112 16.74 14.36 -1.67
C ALA A 112 16.30 14.77 -0.26
N SER A 113 15.00 14.74 0.00
CA SER A 113 14.44 15.25 1.26
C SER A 113 13.75 14.17 2.08
N SER A 114 13.97 14.20 3.39
CA SER A 114 13.07 13.59 4.38
C SER A 114 12.07 14.61 4.92
N LYS A 115 11.30 14.17 5.92
CA LYS A 115 10.44 15.04 6.73
C LYS A 115 11.21 16.22 7.36
N VAL A 116 12.41 15.95 7.86
CA VAL A 116 13.15 16.88 8.75
C VAL A 116 14.46 17.37 8.15
N ASN A 117 14.98 16.74 7.09
CA ASN A 117 16.27 17.08 6.51
C ASN A 117 16.22 17.13 4.98
N ILE A 118 17.04 17.99 4.39
CA ILE A 118 17.47 17.94 2.98
C ILE A 118 18.87 17.36 2.98
N TYR A 119 19.06 16.27 2.27
CA TYR A 119 20.33 15.56 2.13
C TYR A 119 20.92 15.75 0.75
N ARG A 120 22.22 15.49 0.64
CA ARG A 120 22.86 15.25 -0.65
C ARG A 120 23.89 14.13 -0.61
N TRP A 121 24.20 13.63 -1.79
CA TRP A 121 25.20 12.60 -2.06
C TRP A 121 25.96 12.97 -3.34
N PRO A 122 27.30 12.82 -3.38
CA PRO A 122 28.02 12.97 -4.63
C PRO A 122 27.57 11.87 -5.61
N TYR A 123 27.43 12.25 -6.86
CA TYR A 123 26.94 11.39 -7.90
C TYR A 123 27.55 11.75 -9.25
N SER A 124 28.21 10.78 -9.85
CA SER A 124 28.61 10.79 -11.25
C SER A 124 27.52 10.20 -12.12
N LEU A 125 27.40 10.69 -13.36
CA LEU A 125 26.46 10.16 -14.35
C LEU A 125 26.86 8.78 -14.90
N ASP A 126 27.81 8.08 -14.28
CA ASP A 126 28.15 6.68 -14.60
C ASP A 126 27.16 5.68 -13.99
N GLY A 127 26.25 6.16 -13.12
CA GLY A 127 25.15 5.38 -12.59
C GLY A 127 25.56 4.40 -11.49
N GLU A 128 26.73 4.56 -10.87
CA GLU A 128 27.15 3.72 -9.74
C GLU A 128 26.40 4.05 -8.44
N PRO A 129 26.11 3.04 -7.56
CA PRO A 129 25.45 3.32 -6.29
C PRO A 129 26.32 4.24 -5.46
N VAL A 130 25.70 5.14 -4.72
CA VAL A 130 26.47 6.04 -3.87
C VAL A 130 26.89 5.28 -2.61
N SER A 131 28.20 5.12 -2.43
CA SER A 131 28.79 4.47 -1.26
C SER A 131 29.05 5.42 -0.09
N GLU A 132 28.92 6.73 -0.33
CA GLU A 132 29.13 7.75 0.68
C GLU A 132 27.90 7.95 1.57
N SER A 133 28.14 8.29 2.83
CA SER A 133 27.08 8.68 3.76
C SER A 133 26.41 9.99 3.34
N ALA A 134 25.11 10.11 3.63
CA ALA A 134 24.36 11.33 3.39
C ALA A 134 24.99 12.55 4.07
N GLN A 135 25.18 13.65 3.33
CA GLN A 135 25.47 14.96 3.92
C GLN A 135 24.17 15.69 4.15
N ILE A 136 23.93 16.18 5.38
CA ILE A 136 22.78 17.03 5.67
C ILE A 136 23.08 18.43 5.13
N VAL A 137 22.29 18.90 4.17
CA VAL A 137 22.37 20.25 3.60
C VAL A 137 21.60 21.21 4.49
N ILE A 138 20.32 20.93 4.72
CA ILE A 138 19.46 21.67 5.65
C ILE A 138 18.90 20.66 6.66
N GLY A 139 19.09 20.89 7.95
CA GLY A 139 18.59 20.04 9.02
C GLY A 139 17.58 20.72 9.93
N GLY A 140 16.87 19.91 10.71
CA GLY A 140 15.97 20.40 11.76
C GLY A 140 14.70 21.07 11.24
N LEU A 141 14.25 20.68 10.05
CA LEU A 141 12.97 21.14 9.50
C LEU A 141 11.80 20.61 10.36
N PRO A 142 10.66 21.34 10.40
CA PRO A 142 9.52 20.94 11.22
C PRO A 142 9.06 19.50 10.94
N SER A 143 8.79 18.75 12.00
CA SER A 143 8.48 17.31 11.95
C SER A 143 6.99 16.97 12.03
N THR A 144 6.09 17.93 11.91
CA THR A 144 4.62 17.73 12.01
C THR A 144 3.91 18.42 10.84
N GLY A 145 2.59 18.29 10.70
CA GLY A 145 1.82 18.96 9.64
C GLY A 145 2.13 18.42 8.24
N HIS A 146 2.30 19.31 7.26
CA HIS A 146 2.74 18.95 5.91
C HIS A 146 4.25 18.65 5.90
N ILE A 147 4.62 17.44 5.47
CA ILE A 147 5.96 16.86 5.68
C ILE A 147 6.77 16.64 4.39
N THR A 148 6.22 17.00 3.24
CA THR A 148 6.96 17.03 1.97
C THR A 148 7.87 18.26 1.93
N ARG A 149 9.09 18.11 1.40
CA ARG A 149 10.03 19.23 1.20
C ARG A 149 10.49 19.21 -0.25
N THR A 150 9.89 20.01 -1.10
CA THR A 150 10.31 20.05 -2.51
C THR A 150 11.58 20.85 -2.63
N VAL A 151 12.60 20.29 -3.29
CA VAL A 151 13.91 20.92 -3.46
C VAL A 151 14.17 21.13 -4.94
N ILE A 152 14.44 22.37 -5.34
CA ILE A 152 14.79 22.73 -6.72
C ILE A 152 15.97 23.69 -6.76
N PHE A 153 16.58 23.79 -7.94
CA PHE A 153 17.69 24.70 -8.20
C PHE A 153 17.34 25.62 -9.37
N ASP A 154 17.77 26.87 -9.29
CA ASP A 154 17.77 27.75 -10.46
C ASP A 154 18.98 27.48 -11.37
N SER A 155 19.06 28.19 -12.49
CA SER A 155 20.16 28.05 -13.46
C SER A 155 21.53 28.51 -12.92
N ASN A 156 21.57 29.26 -11.82
CA ASN A 156 22.80 29.66 -11.14
C ASN A 156 23.24 28.63 -10.09
N GLY A 157 22.43 27.59 -9.86
CA GLY A 157 22.68 26.59 -8.81
C GLY A 157 22.24 27.04 -7.42
N THR A 158 21.41 28.09 -7.31
CA THR A 158 20.81 28.51 -6.03
C THR A 158 19.77 27.49 -5.59
N LEU A 159 19.87 27.02 -4.34
CA LEU A 159 18.91 26.08 -3.76
C LEU A 159 17.63 26.81 -3.31
N TYR A 160 16.48 26.23 -3.64
CA TYR A 160 15.18 26.61 -3.10
C TYR A 160 14.49 25.39 -2.51
N PHE A 161 13.73 25.58 -1.44
CA PHE A 161 12.90 24.51 -0.90
C PHE A 161 11.59 24.99 -0.28
N SER A 162 10.55 24.15 -0.35
CA SER A 162 9.27 24.42 0.29
C SER A 162 9.12 23.75 1.66
N ILE A 163 8.42 24.44 2.55
CA ILE A 163 7.83 23.87 3.76
C ILE A 163 6.33 24.17 3.71
N GLY A 164 5.50 23.18 4.07
CA GLY A 164 4.06 23.37 4.21
C GLY A 164 3.63 23.69 5.65
N SER A 165 2.39 24.10 5.81
CA SER A 165 1.78 24.53 7.06
C SER A 165 1.70 23.43 8.14
N ALA A 166 1.46 23.85 9.38
CA ALA A 166 1.30 22.94 10.52
C ALA A 166 0.02 22.13 10.56
N GLY A 167 -1.01 22.65 9.94
CA GLY A 167 -2.34 22.09 9.92
C GLY A 167 -3.17 22.77 8.86
N ASN A 168 -4.47 22.55 8.93
CA ASN A 168 -5.37 23.04 7.90
C ASN A 168 -5.37 24.57 7.81
N ILE A 169 -5.61 25.26 8.93
CA ILE A 169 -5.42 26.71 9.10
C ILE A 169 -4.40 26.90 10.23
N ASP A 170 -3.21 27.37 9.88
CA ASP A 170 -2.06 27.56 10.76
C ASP A 170 -1.86 29.05 10.99
N SER A 171 -2.32 29.56 12.14
CA SER A 171 -2.27 31.00 12.46
C SER A 171 -0.86 31.54 12.66
N ASP A 172 0.14 30.68 12.90
CA ASP A 172 1.55 31.11 12.99
C ASP A 172 2.13 31.26 11.58
N SER A 173 1.73 30.39 10.64
CA SER A 173 2.12 30.34 9.21
C SER A 173 3.61 30.48 8.92
N SER A 174 4.47 30.42 9.94
CA SER A 174 5.90 30.70 9.92
C SER A 174 6.68 29.74 9.01
N ARG A 175 6.03 28.63 8.62
CA ARG A 175 6.54 27.59 7.76
C ARG A 175 5.76 27.36 6.46
N ALA A 176 4.69 28.10 6.15
CA ALA A 176 3.91 27.97 4.91
C ALA A 176 4.58 28.75 3.75
N ARG A 177 5.79 28.32 3.37
CA ARG A 177 6.75 29.17 2.64
C ARG A 177 7.67 28.40 1.70
N VAL A 178 8.17 29.09 0.68
CA VAL A 178 9.32 28.68 -0.12
C VAL A 178 10.52 29.54 0.28
N TYR A 179 11.64 28.88 0.57
CA TYR A 179 12.89 29.48 0.99
C TYR A 179 13.86 29.61 -0.18
N ASN A 180 14.57 30.73 -0.23
CA ASN A 180 15.70 30.99 -1.12
C ASN A 180 16.99 30.92 -0.30
N CYS A 181 17.90 30.02 -0.68
CA CYS A 181 19.16 29.79 0.01
C CYS A 181 20.37 30.40 -0.71
N GLU A 182 20.18 31.53 -1.41
CA GLU A 182 21.25 32.32 -2.00
C GLU A 182 22.32 32.65 -0.95
N GLY A 183 23.58 32.42 -1.31
CA GLY A 183 24.73 32.65 -0.44
C GLY A 183 25.13 31.48 0.46
N LEU A 184 24.41 30.35 0.46
CA LEU A 184 24.92 29.14 1.10
C LEU A 184 26.15 28.60 0.36
N ASP A 185 27.21 28.31 1.11
CA ASP A 185 28.35 27.57 0.60
C ASP A 185 28.01 26.08 0.60
N LEU A 186 27.62 25.57 -0.58
CA LEU A 186 27.35 24.15 -0.77
C LEU A 186 28.64 23.36 -0.95
N ASP A 187 29.81 23.94 -1.22
CA ASP A 187 31.04 23.15 -1.29
C ASP A 187 31.58 22.82 0.11
N ASN A 188 31.32 23.68 1.09
CA ASN A 188 31.78 23.56 2.48
C ASN A 188 30.63 23.53 3.50
N ILE A 189 29.73 22.55 3.36
CA ILE A 189 28.59 22.40 4.29
C ILE A 189 29.08 22.01 5.70
N PRO A 190 28.61 22.67 6.78
CA PRO A 190 28.89 22.27 8.15
C PRO A 190 28.48 20.80 8.42
N PRO A 191 29.16 20.05 9.32
CA PRO A 191 28.81 18.65 9.60
C PRO A 191 27.35 18.41 10.02
N GLN A 192 26.73 19.38 10.70
CA GLN A 192 25.33 19.36 11.12
C GLN A 192 24.35 19.88 10.07
N GLY A 193 24.84 20.32 8.92
CA GLY A 193 24.08 21.08 7.92
C GLY A 193 23.78 22.52 8.34
N TYR A 194 23.17 23.26 7.43
CA TYR A 194 22.53 24.54 7.74
C TYR A 194 21.15 24.31 8.37
N VAL A 195 20.53 25.35 8.90
CA VAL A 195 19.11 25.34 9.31
C VAL A 195 18.33 26.34 8.47
N ALA A 196 16.99 26.20 8.42
CA ALA A 196 16.13 27.01 7.55
C ALA A 196 16.36 28.53 7.67
N THR A 197 16.73 29.05 8.84
CA THR A 197 17.00 30.48 9.06
C THR A 197 18.27 31.01 8.39
N HIS A 198 19.11 30.12 7.82
CA HIS A 198 20.20 30.54 6.93
C HIS A 198 19.70 30.87 5.51
N CYS A 199 18.47 30.50 5.19
CA CYS A 199 17.81 30.83 3.94
C CYS A 199 16.77 31.93 4.19
N ASN A 200 16.51 32.73 3.17
CA ASN A 200 15.49 33.77 3.23
C ASN A 200 14.12 33.16 2.92
N PRO A 201 13.11 33.33 3.79
CA PRO A 201 11.74 33.05 3.41
C PRO A 201 11.39 34.00 2.27
N TRP A 202 11.15 33.44 1.08
CA TRP A 202 11.07 34.22 -0.14
C TRP A 202 9.60 34.40 -0.53
N PHE A 203 8.87 33.30 -0.71
CA PHE A 203 7.43 33.32 -0.96
C PHE A 203 6.70 32.82 0.30
N ASP A 204 5.76 33.60 0.82
CA ASP A 204 5.02 33.34 2.07
C ASP A 204 3.53 33.20 1.80
N GLY A 205 2.80 32.66 2.77
CA GLY A 205 1.36 32.45 2.65
C GLY A 205 0.98 31.42 1.59
N LEU A 206 1.80 30.37 1.48
CA LEU A 206 1.58 29.22 0.61
C LEU A 206 1.32 27.98 1.49
N ARG A 207 0.06 27.54 1.64
CA ARG A 207 -0.32 26.48 2.60
C ARG A 207 0.54 25.23 2.45
N ASN A 208 0.63 24.72 1.23
CA ASN A 208 1.42 23.54 0.91
C ASN A 208 1.76 23.51 -0.59
N GLU A 209 2.78 24.29 -0.95
CA GLU A 209 3.36 24.38 -2.30
C GLU A 209 4.25 23.16 -2.60
N VAL A 210 3.66 22.09 -3.12
CA VAL A 210 4.36 20.82 -3.31
C VAL A 210 5.07 20.78 -4.66
N GLY A 211 4.38 21.11 -5.75
CA GLY A 211 5.02 21.17 -7.06
C GLY A 211 5.73 22.51 -7.22
N LEU A 212 7.02 22.49 -7.57
CA LEU A 212 7.80 23.69 -7.86
C LEU A 212 8.64 23.45 -9.12
N ARG A 213 8.64 24.41 -10.05
CA ARG A 213 9.45 24.33 -11.26
C ARG A 213 9.78 25.72 -11.81
N PHE A 214 11.00 25.86 -12.35
CA PHE A 214 11.35 27.03 -13.16
C PHE A 214 10.89 26.85 -14.61
N ASP A 215 10.33 27.90 -15.21
CA ASP A 215 10.11 27.96 -16.64
C ASP A 215 11.42 28.24 -17.40
N SER A 216 11.35 28.26 -18.74
CA SER A 216 12.50 28.52 -19.60
C SER A 216 13.09 29.93 -19.47
N ASN A 217 12.35 30.87 -18.87
CA ASN A 217 12.80 32.23 -18.58
C ASN A 217 13.39 32.36 -17.16
N GLY A 218 13.51 31.25 -16.42
CA GLY A 218 14.02 31.23 -15.04
C GLY A 218 13.01 31.76 -14.02
N LYS A 219 11.72 31.77 -14.33
CA LYS A 219 10.67 32.19 -13.41
C LYS A 219 10.09 30.98 -12.69
N MET A 220 9.92 31.09 -11.38
CA MET A 220 9.41 29.99 -10.58
C MET A 220 7.89 29.93 -10.66
N TRP A 221 7.37 28.72 -10.79
CA TRP A 221 5.97 28.40 -10.71
C TRP A 221 5.78 27.30 -9.68
N GLY A 222 4.61 27.28 -9.06
CA GLY A 222 4.26 26.18 -8.20
C GLY A 222 2.77 25.91 -8.15
N VAL A 223 2.43 24.76 -7.56
CA VAL A 223 1.05 24.34 -7.35
C VAL A 223 0.79 24.10 -5.87
N GLU A 224 -0.26 24.75 -5.38
CA GLU A 224 -0.65 24.75 -3.97
C GLU A 224 -1.80 23.79 -3.71
N ASN A 225 -1.75 23.13 -2.54
CA ASN A 225 -2.90 22.44 -1.96
C ASN A 225 -3.55 23.37 -0.93
N GLY A 226 -4.71 23.94 -1.27
CA GLY A 226 -5.54 24.84 -0.47
C GLY A 226 -6.18 24.15 0.74
N ILE A 227 -6.95 24.91 1.54
CA ILE A 227 -7.50 24.38 2.80
C ILE A 227 -8.65 23.39 2.59
N ASP A 228 -8.77 22.48 3.55
CA ASP A 228 -9.89 21.56 3.68
C ASP A 228 -11.05 22.24 4.44
N GLU A 229 -12.28 21.74 4.28
CA GLU A 229 -13.46 22.14 5.08
C GLU A 229 -13.70 23.67 5.18
N LEU A 230 -13.40 24.42 4.12
CA LEU A 230 -13.55 25.88 4.10
C LEU A 230 -14.98 26.32 4.44
N LYS A 231 -15.07 27.21 5.43
CA LYS A 231 -16.32 27.83 5.90
C LYS A 231 -16.25 29.34 5.78
N ARG A 232 -17.41 29.93 5.48
CA ARG A 232 -17.64 31.36 5.41
C ARG A 232 -18.59 31.78 6.54
N MET A 233 -18.06 32.48 7.54
CA MET A 233 -18.69 32.62 8.86
C MET A 233 -19.97 33.46 8.87
N ASP A 234 -20.14 34.37 7.91
CA ASP A 234 -21.31 35.24 7.75
C ASP A 234 -22.39 34.65 6.82
N TRP A 235 -22.19 33.46 6.26
CA TRP A 235 -23.13 32.84 5.32
C TRP A 235 -23.97 31.74 5.98
N THR A 236 -25.10 31.41 5.35
CA THR A 236 -25.95 30.29 5.74
C THR A 236 -26.44 29.57 4.48
N PRO A 237 -26.02 28.30 4.23
CA PRO A 237 -25.04 27.55 5.03
C PRO A 237 -23.64 28.17 4.96
N SER A 238 -22.89 28.06 6.06
CA SER A 238 -21.51 28.58 6.14
C SER A 238 -20.49 27.67 5.45
N ASP A 239 -20.79 26.38 5.30
CA ASP A 239 -19.92 25.43 4.62
C ASP A 239 -19.98 25.58 3.10
N ILE A 240 -18.83 25.83 2.49
CA ILE A 240 -18.65 26.01 1.05
C ILE A 240 -17.51 25.16 0.49
N HIS A 241 -17.01 24.21 1.29
CA HIS A 241 -15.77 23.48 0.99
C HIS A 241 -15.86 22.67 -0.30
N GLU A 242 -17.04 22.17 -0.68
CA GLU A 242 -17.20 21.29 -1.83
C GLU A 242 -16.64 21.90 -3.13
N ASN A 243 -16.66 23.23 -3.26
CA ASN A 243 -16.19 23.91 -4.47
C ASN A 243 -15.20 25.06 -4.19
N ASN A 244 -14.78 25.23 -2.93
CA ASN A 244 -13.85 26.28 -2.49
C ASN A 244 -12.92 25.76 -1.37
N PRO A 245 -11.69 26.29 -1.24
CA PRO A 245 -11.08 27.21 -2.21
C PRO A 245 -10.70 26.46 -3.49
N CYS A 246 -10.33 27.17 -4.55
CA CYS A 246 -9.63 26.49 -5.62
C CYS A 246 -8.23 26.07 -5.21
N GLU A 247 -7.71 25.05 -5.89
CA GLU A 247 -6.29 24.77 -5.85
C GLU A 247 -5.58 25.76 -6.77
N GLU A 248 -4.39 26.20 -6.38
CA GLU A 248 -3.72 27.34 -7.00
C GLU A 248 -2.56 26.89 -7.88
N LEU A 249 -2.45 27.45 -9.08
CA LEU A 249 -1.21 27.52 -9.84
C LEU A 249 -0.64 28.92 -9.65
N ASN A 250 0.48 29.01 -8.96
CA ASN A 250 1.11 30.25 -8.58
C ASN A 250 2.25 30.61 -9.54
N TYR A 251 2.28 31.88 -9.95
CA TYR A 251 3.42 32.47 -10.63
C TYR A 251 4.24 33.26 -9.61
N LEU A 252 5.42 32.72 -9.27
CA LEU A 252 6.21 33.14 -8.12
C LEU A 252 7.26 34.18 -8.54
N GLU A 253 6.84 35.45 -8.68
CA GLU A 253 7.66 36.47 -9.34
C GLU A 253 8.44 37.42 -8.42
N ARG A 254 8.17 37.46 -7.12
CA ARG A 254 8.80 38.37 -6.14
C ARG A 254 8.67 37.83 -4.72
N PRO A 255 9.54 38.21 -3.77
CA PRO A 255 9.21 38.01 -2.38
C PRO A 255 7.83 38.60 -2.09
N GLY A 256 6.93 37.81 -1.53
CA GLY A 256 5.51 38.17 -1.52
C GLY A 256 4.66 37.19 -0.76
N PHE A 257 3.44 37.63 -0.43
CA PHE A 257 2.48 36.90 0.38
C PHE A 257 1.29 36.46 -0.48
N TYR A 258 1.00 35.17 -0.49
CA TYR A 258 0.00 34.54 -1.37
C TYR A 258 -1.35 34.29 -0.71
N GLY A 259 -1.51 34.73 0.55
CA GLY A 259 -2.81 34.86 1.21
C GLY A 259 -2.99 33.98 2.43
N TYR A 260 -2.48 32.74 2.44
CA TYR A 260 -2.63 31.84 3.58
C TYR A 260 -1.94 32.40 4.84
N PRO A 261 -2.52 32.32 6.06
CA PRO A 261 -3.72 31.57 6.46
C PRO A 261 -4.99 32.41 6.46
N TYR A 262 -4.97 33.60 5.86
CA TYR A 262 -6.04 34.59 6.02
C TYR A 262 -6.96 34.67 4.81
N CYS A 263 -6.38 34.58 3.62
CA CYS A 263 -7.04 34.80 2.34
C CYS A 263 -7.02 33.51 1.52
N PHE A 264 -8.17 33.17 0.94
CA PHE A 264 -8.36 31.92 0.20
C PHE A 264 -8.96 32.21 -1.16
N SER A 265 -8.45 31.56 -2.21
CA SER A 265 -8.93 31.79 -3.57
C SER A 265 -10.30 31.16 -3.82
N GLU A 266 -11.21 32.00 -4.30
CA GLU A 266 -12.53 31.65 -4.79
C GLU A 266 -12.42 30.60 -5.89
N GLY A 267 -13.05 29.44 -5.70
CA GLY A 267 -13.23 28.42 -6.73
C GLY A 267 -14.53 28.65 -7.49
N ILE A 268 -15.50 27.75 -7.31
CA ILE A 268 -16.83 27.89 -7.90
C ILE A 268 -17.82 28.29 -6.81
N LEU A 269 -18.36 29.50 -6.93
CA LEU A 269 -19.47 30.00 -6.11
C LEU A 269 -20.74 30.19 -6.94
N ASP A 270 -21.87 29.81 -6.35
CA ASP A 270 -23.22 30.04 -6.86
C ASP A 270 -23.99 30.99 -5.92
N THR A 271 -23.45 32.20 -5.76
CA THR A 271 -24.02 33.26 -4.90
C THR A 271 -23.88 34.61 -5.57
N ALA A 272 -24.64 35.61 -5.11
CA ALA A 272 -24.51 37.00 -5.56
C ALA A 272 -23.17 37.66 -5.14
N PHE A 273 -22.41 37.03 -4.24
CA PHE A 273 -21.10 37.52 -3.77
C PHE A 273 -19.95 37.16 -4.72
N LYS A 274 -20.17 36.22 -5.65
CA LYS A 274 -19.17 35.73 -6.61
C LYS A 274 -18.38 36.87 -7.28
N GLN A 275 -17.06 36.87 -7.10
CA GLN A 275 -16.16 37.80 -7.79
C GLN A 275 -15.48 37.15 -9.00
N GLY A 276 -15.33 35.82 -8.97
CA GLY A 276 -14.73 35.02 -10.03
C GLY A 276 -13.57 34.16 -9.54
N PRO A 277 -13.24 33.08 -10.27
CA PRO A 277 -12.16 32.16 -9.91
C PRO A 277 -10.82 32.87 -9.64
N GLY A 278 -10.16 32.54 -8.54
CA GLY A 278 -8.86 33.09 -8.14
C GLY A 278 -8.92 34.42 -7.39
N TYR A 279 -10.09 35.05 -7.27
CA TYR A 279 -10.28 36.18 -6.36
C TYR A 279 -10.12 35.71 -4.90
N GLN A 280 -9.43 36.45 -4.04
CA GLN A 280 -9.19 36.04 -2.66
C GLN A 280 -10.08 36.78 -1.65
N TRP A 281 -10.61 36.05 -0.68
CA TRP A 281 -11.42 36.59 0.42
C TRP A 281 -11.15 35.84 1.74
N ALA A 282 -11.58 36.43 2.86
CA ALA A 282 -11.31 35.89 4.19
C ALA A 282 -12.38 34.89 4.65
N THR A 283 -12.05 33.95 5.54
CA THR A 283 -13.09 33.11 6.18
C THR A 283 -14.01 33.91 7.10
N ASN A 284 -13.45 34.92 7.77
CA ASN A 284 -14.15 35.87 8.64
C ASN A 284 -14.07 37.29 8.06
N PRO A 285 -15.11 37.80 7.40
CA PRO A 285 -15.11 39.17 6.88
C PRO A 285 -15.12 40.24 7.98
N ASN A 286 -15.40 39.87 9.24
CA ASN A 286 -15.38 40.79 10.36
C ASN A 286 -14.03 40.83 11.09
N ASP A 287 -13.01 40.12 10.59
CA ASP A 287 -11.66 40.26 11.11
C ASP A 287 -11.17 41.70 10.94
N THR A 288 -10.64 42.29 12.01
CA THR A 288 -10.22 43.70 12.02
C THR A 288 -8.97 43.96 11.19
N ASN A 289 -8.15 42.93 10.96
CA ASN A 289 -6.85 43.03 10.32
C ASN A 289 -6.82 42.33 8.95
N HIS A 290 -7.52 41.20 8.80
CA HIS A 290 -7.48 40.38 7.59
C HIS A 290 -8.88 39.99 7.09
N ASN A 291 -9.70 41.00 6.78
CA ASN A 291 -11.02 40.82 6.18
C ASN A 291 -10.97 40.76 4.63
N ASP A 292 -12.15 40.72 4.00
CA ASP A 292 -12.26 40.71 2.54
C ASP A 292 -11.62 41.91 1.86
N ALA A 293 -11.62 43.09 2.46
CA ALA A 293 -10.96 44.26 1.87
C ALA A 293 -9.44 44.08 1.87
N TYR A 294 -8.88 43.49 2.94
CA TYR A 294 -7.46 43.13 2.99
C TYR A 294 -7.12 42.10 1.89
N CYS A 295 -7.91 41.02 1.78
CA CYS A 295 -7.69 39.96 0.79
C CYS A 295 -8.01 40.38 -0.66
N ALA A 296 -8.81 41.43 -0.85
CA ALA A 296 -9.10 41.98 -2.17
C ALA A 296 -7.94 42.81 -2.73
N ASP A 297 -7.16 43.42 -1.85
CA ASP A 297 -6.12 44.39 -2.16
C ASP A 297 -4.83 43.70 -2.63
N LEU A 298 -4.46 43.96 -3.87
CA LEU A 298 -3.30 43.35 -4.53
C LEU A 298 -1.95 43.89 -4.00
N ASP A 299 -1.97 44.96 -3.21
CA ASP A 299 -0.78 45.41 -2.48
C ASP A 299 -0.51 44.53 -1.24
N ASN A 300 -1.52 43.82 -0.73
CA ASN A 300 -1.43 42.93 0.43
C ASN A 300 -1.23 41.46 0.06
N VAL A 301 -1.91 40.98 -0.99
CA VAL A 301 -1.90 39.57 -1.41
C VAL A 301 -1.66 39.40 -2.91
N ILE A 302 -0.91 38.36 -3.26
CA ILE A 302 -0.69 37.95 -4.64
C ILE A 302 -1.70 36.86 -4.98
N ARG A 303 -2.46 37.06 -6.06
CA ARG A 303 -3.44 36.08 -6.55
C ARG A 303 -2.77 34.97 -7.36
N PRO A 304 -3.36 33.78 -7.39
CA PRO A 304 -2.87 32.71 -8.26
C PRO A 304 -2.98 33.08 -9.73
N ALA A 305 -2.04 32.55 -10.52
CA ALA A 305 -2.05 32.70 -11.98
C ALA A 305 -3.16 31.86 -12.63
N TYR A 306 -3.57 30.76 -12.00
CA TYR A 306 -4.71 29.96 -12.42
C TYR A 306 -5.39 29.26 -11.23
N CYS A 307 -6.71 29.15 -11.30
CA CYS A 307 -7.56 28.56 -10.27
C CYS A 307 -8.09 27.20 -10.79
N MET A 308 -7.59 26.11 -10.20
CA MET A 308 -7.98 24.74 -10.52
C MET A 308 -9.19 24.31 -9.66
N PRO A 309 -9.96 23.28 -10.05
CA PRO A 309 -11.07 22.82 -9.22
C PRO A 309 -10.64 22.50 -7.79
N ALA A 310 -11.51 22.76 -6.82
CA ALA A 310 -11.24 22.48 -5.42
C ALA A 310 -10.84 21.01 -5.19
N HIS A 311 -9.90 20.80 -4.28
CA HIS A 311 -9.44 19.49 -3.81
C HIS A 311 -8.76 18.62 -4.86
N VAL A 312 -8.33 19.13 -6.01
CA VAL A 312 -7.62 18.31 -7.02
C VAL A 312 -6.27 17.81 -6.52
N ALA A 313 -5.74 18.39 -5.44
CA ALA A 313 -4.49 18.05 -4.79
C ALA A 313 -3.30 18.00 -5.77
N PRO A 314 -2.89 19.14 -6.35
CA PRO A 314 -1.81 19.16 -7.32
C PRO A 314 -0.46 18.95 -6.61
N LEU A 315 0.35 18.02 -7.11
CA LEU A 315 1.63 17.65 -6.46
C LEU A 315 2.87 17.94 -7.30
N ASP A 316 2.72 18.13 -8.61
CA ASP A 316 3.83 18.47 -9.50
C ASP A 316 3.32 19.13 -10.78
N LEU A 317 4.20 19.87 -11.44
CA LEU A 317 3.94 20.48 -12.74
C LEU A 317 5.15 20.33 -13.67
N ILE A 318 4.90 20.32 -14.98
CA ILE A 318 5.95 20.41 -16.00
C ILE A 318 5.46 21.21 -17.21
N PHE A 319 6.33 22.09 -17.72
CA PHE A 319 6.05 22.85 -18.94
C PHE A 319 6.15 21.94 -20.15
N SER A 320 5.22 22.10 -21.10
CA SER A 320 5.38 21.51 -22.42
C SER A 320 6.66 22.03 -23.08
N ASN A 321 7.35 21.14 -23.78
CA ASN A 321 8.57 21.44 -24.51
C ASN A 321 8.32 21.51 -26.04
N GLY A 322 7.05 21.53 -26.46
CA GLY A 322 6.65 21.63 -27.87
C GLY A 322 6.74 20.32 -28.66
N VAL A 323 7.15 19.20 -28.05
CA VAL A 323 7.19 17.90 -28.75
C VAL A 323 5.79 17.32 -28.94
N PHE A 324 4.90 17.52 -27.98
CA PHE A 324 3.49 17.18 -28.13
C PHE A 324 2.81 18.23 -29.01
N PRO A 325 2.03 17.85 -30.05
CA PRO A 325 1.34 18.77 -30.95
C PRO A 325 0.23 19.54 -30.22
N GLU A 326 -0.31 20.55 -30.90
CA GLU A 326 -1.53 21.24 -30.49
C GLU A 326 -2.63 20.22 -30.10
N PRO A 327 -3.36 20.46 -28.99
CA PRO A 327 -3.30 21.65 -28.14
C PRO A 327 -2.27 21.59 -27.00
N TYR A 328 -1.35 20.62 -27.01
CA TYR A 328 -0.46 20.28 -25.88
C TYR A 328 0.99 20.79 -26.03
N ASN A 329 1.27 21.56 -27.08
CA ASN A 329 2.60 22.08 -27.42
C ASN A 329 3.03 23.31 -26.60
N ASN A 330 2.08 24.06 -26.04
CA ASN A 330 2.36 25.30 -25.31
C ASN A 330 1.48 25.44 -24.05
N GLY A 331 1.96 24.91 -22.95
CA GLY A 331 1.21 24.91 -21.69
C GLY A 331 1.92 24.20 -20.56
N ILE A 332 1.16 23.89 -19.51
CA ILE A 332 1.64 23.26 -18.27
C ILE A 332 0.83 21.99 -18.03
N PHE A 333 1.52 20.86 -17.90
CA PHE A 333 0.94 19.64 -17.35
C PHE A 333 0.99 19.68 -15.82
N VAL A 334 -0.10 19.26 -15.18
CA VAL A 334 -0.21 19.24 -13.71
C VAL A 334 -0.66 17.85 -13.27
N ALA A 335 0.09 17.24 -12.34
CA ALA A 335 -0.29 15.99 -11.70
C ALA A 335 -1.27 16.28 -10.56
N GLN A 336 -2.54 15.89 -10.75
CA GLN A 336 -3.62 16.07 -9.78
C GLN A 336 -3.87 14.75 -9.05
N HIS A 337 -3.40 14.67 -7.80
CA HIS A 337 -3.39 13.44 -6.99
C HIS A 337 -4.79 12.99 -6.54
N GLY A 338 -5.72 13.94 -6.47
CA GLY A 338 -7.14 13.70 -6.25
C GLY A 338 -7.63 13.90 -4.82
N SER A 339 -8.89 14.31 -4.71
CA SER A 339 -9.53 14.81 -3.49
C SER A 339 -9.83 13.75 -2.44
N PHE A 340 -9.63 14.09 -1.18
CA PHE A 340 -10.21 13.36 -0.04
C PHE A 340 -11.34 14.14 0.67
N ALA A 341 -11.25 15.47 0.71
CA ALA A 341 -12.17 16.37 1.41
C ALA A 341 -13.32 16.89 0.51
N ARG A 342 -13.84 16.05 -0.39
CA ARG A 342 -14.96 16.39 -1.29
C ARG A 342 -15.88 15.19 -1.48
N LYS A 343 -17.21 15.40 -1.47
CA LYS A 343 -18.18 14.30 -1.66
C LYS A 343 -18.12 13.71 -3.06
N VAL A 344 -18.05 14.59 -4.06
CA VAL A 344 -17.84 14.20 -5.46
C VAL A 344 -16.33 14.30 -5.72
N PRO A 345 -15.63 13.19 -5.99
CA PRO A 345 -14.20 13.22 -6.29
C PRO A 345 -13.79 14.27 -7.34
N SER A 346 -12.64 14.89 -7.13
CA SER A 346 -12.01 15.84 -8.06
C SER A 346 -10.54 15.48 -8.23
N GLY A 347 -9.95 15.78 -9.38
CA GLY A 347 -8.55 15.46 -9.70
C GLY A 347 -8.40 14.04 -10.25
N TYR A 348 -7.45 13.27 -9.71
CA TYR A 348 -7.13 11.91 -10.19
C TYR A 348 -6.82 11.87 -11.69
N GLN A 349 -5.97 12.79 -12.14
CA GLN A 349 -5.69 12.98 -13.57
C GLN A 349 -4.36 13.71 -13.79
N ILE A 350 -3.83 13.61 -15.00
CA ILE A 350 -2.93 14.67 -15.51
C ILE A 350 -3.81 15.67 -16.23
N ALA A 351 -3.75 16.93 -15.78
CA ALA A 351 -4.40 18.04 -16.44
C ALA A 351 -3.39 18.82 -17.29
N PHE A 352 -3.88 19.53 -18.30
CA PHE A 352 -3.09 20.46 -19.10
C PHE A 352 -3.75 21.84 -19.09
N ILE A 353 -2.96 22.88 -18.82
CA ILE A 353 -3.37 24.29 -18.81
C ILE A 353 -2.63 25.00 -19.94
N GLU A 354 -3.35 25.64 -20.85
CA GLU A 354 -2.73 26.35 -21.98
C GLU A 354 -2.06 27.64 -21.50
N LEU A 355 -0.91 27.96 -22.08
CA LEU A 355 -0.25 29.25 -21.88
C LEU A 355 -0.47 30.14 -23.11
N ASN A 356 -0.67 31.42 -22.87
CA ASN A 356 -0.70 32.40 -23.94
C ASN A 356 0.72 32.61 -24.47
N SER A 357 0.93 32.41 -25.77
CA SER A 357 2.25 32.45 -26.41
C SER A 357 2.97 33.80 -26.33
N THR A 358 2.26 34.90 -26.03
CA THR A 358 2.84 36.24 -25.90
C THR A 358 3.17 36.60 -24.45
N THR A 359 2.26 36.31 -23.53
CA THR A 359 2.40 36.70 -22.11
C THR A 359 3.02 35.63 -21.24
N ASN A 360 3.08 34.37 -21.72
CA ASN A 360 3.46 33.19 -20.95
C ASN A 360 2.60 32.96 -19.70
N LEU A 361 1.38 33.53 -19.67
CA LEU A 361 0.42 33.35 -18.58
C LEU A 361 -0.69 32.36 -18.96
N PRO A 362 -1.34 31.70 -17.99
CA PRO A 362 -2.41 30.75 -18.25
C PRO A 362 -3.60 31.37 -18.98
N VAL A 363 -4.09 30.68 -20.00
CA VAL A 363 -5.35 31.06 -20.67
C VAL A 363 -6.51 30.68 -19.74
N ALA A 364 -7.36 31.65 -19.40
CA ALA A 364 -8.48 31.42 -18.49
C ALA A 364 -9.41 30.29 -18.98
N ASN A 365 -9.81 29.40 -18.07
CA ASN A 365 -10.66 28.24 -18.34
C ASN A 365 -10.13 27.24 -19.39
N SER A 366 -8.82 27.23 -19.67
CA SER A 366 -8.20 26.33 -20.67
C SER A 366 -7.88 24.93 -20.15
N MET A 367 -8.00 24.70 -18.83
CA MET A 367 -7.65 23.41 -18.23
C MET A 367 -8.45 22.26 -18.86
N LYS A 368 -7.75 21.25 -19.35
CA LYS A 368 -8.32 20.02 -19.91
C LYS A 368 -7.69 18.78 -19.30
N LYS A 369 -8.45 17.69 -19.28
CA LYS A 369 -7.95 16.37 -18.87
C LYS A 369 -7.06 15.82 -19.98
N PHE A 370 -5.82 15.49 -19.66
CA PHE A 370 -4.88 14.83 -20.57
C PHE A 370 -4.97 13.31 -20.44
N ILE A 371 -4.98 12.80 -19.20
CA ILE A 371 -5.29 11.39 -18.90
C ILE A 371 -6.03 11.29 -17.56
N GLY A 372 -7.06 10.44 -17.48
CA GLY A 372 -7.81 10.13 -16.26
C GLY A 372 -9.04 9.26 -16.56
N LEU A 373 -9.96 9.07 -15.62
CA LEU A 373 -11.23 8.38 -15.94
C LEU A 373 -12.13 9.25 -16.84
N PRO A 374 -12.94 8.67 -17.76
CA PRO A 374 -13.84 9.45 -18.62
C PRO A 374 -14.88 10.25 -17.82
N GLU A 375 -15.47 9.63 -16.80
CA GLU A 375 -16.46 10.25 -15.93
C GLU A 375 -15.78 11.15 -14.89
N ASN A 376 -16.18 12.43 -14.84
CA ASN A 376 -15.79 13.32 -13.76
C ASN A 376 -16.50 12.90 -12.46
N GLY A 377 -15.89 13.10 -11.30
CA GLY A 377 -16.51 12.68 -10.04
C GLY A 377 -16.21 11.23 -9.64
N VAL A 378 -15.36 10.51 -10.37
CA VAL A 378 -14.97 9.14 -10.05
C VAL A 378 -13.49 9.08 -9.66
N LYS A 379 -13.17 8.33 -8.60
CA LYS A 379 -11.78 8.14 -8.17
C LYS A 379 -11.06 7.19 -9.12
N TRP A 380 -10.03 7.67 -9.81
CA TRP A 380 -9.08 6.80 -10.48
C TRP A 380 -8.22 6.10 -9.43
N SER A 381 -7.96 4.81 -9.59
CA SER A 381 -7.08 4.05 -8.68
C SER A 381 -5.62 4.49 -8.77
N ILE A 382 -5.24 5.11 -9.87
CA ILE A 382 -3.95 5.77 -10.10
C ILE A 382 -4.05 7.20 -9.56
N ARG A 383 -3.09 7.59 -8.72
CA ARG A 383 -3.01 8.93 -8.12
C ARG A 383 -1.72 9.60 -8.58
N PRO A 384 -1.77 10.44 -9.62
CA PRO A 384 -0.58 11.08 -10.14
C PRO A 384 0.16 11.91 -9.11
N VAL A 385 1.49 11.73 -9.00
CA VAL A 385 2.34 12.47 -8.06
C VAL A 385 3.29 13.40 -8.80
N SER A 386 4.12 12.88 -9.71
CA SER A 386 5.19 13.66 -10.34
C SER A 386 5.27 13.44 -11.84
N LEU A 387 5.88 14.39 -12.55
CA LEU A 387 5.99 14.46 -14.01
C LEU A 387 7.43 14.64 -14.46
N ALA A 388 7.85 13.87 -15.48
CA ALA A 388 9.16 14.04 -16.12
C ALA A 388 9.12 13.67 -17.61
N PHE A 389 9.75 14.44 -18.48
CA PHE A 389 9.97 14.02 -19.87
C PHE A 389 11.16 13.07 -19.97
N LYS A 390 11.06 12.05 -20.83
CA LYS A 390 12.14 11.10 -21.13
C LYS A 390 12.42 11.09 -22.63
N SER A 391 13.66 11.43 -23.02
CA SER A 391 14.12 11.43 -24.42
C SER A 391 15.51 10.79 -24.59
N PRO A 392 15.73 9.86 -25.53
CA PRO A 392 14.68 9.16 -26.27
C PRO A 392 13.76 8.38 -25.31
N CYS A 393 12.47 8.26 -25.64
CA CYS A 393 11.57 7.41 -24.88
C CYS A 393 11.79 5.95 -25.25
N THR A 394 11.81 5.68 -26.56
CA THR A 394 12.22 4.40 -27.16
C THR A 394 13.09 4.69 -28.38
N ASP A 395 13.59 3.67 -29.06
CA ASP A 395 14.26 3.85 -30.37
C ASP A 395 13.33 4.46 -31.44
N GLU A 396 12.01 4.30 -31.31
CA GLU A 396 11.00 4.75 -32.27
C GLU A 396 10.23 6.00 -31.79
N ILE A 397 10.14 6.19 -30.47
CA ILE A 397 9.43 7.28 -29.81
C ILE A 397 10.46 8.29 -29.28
N PRO A 398 10.61 9.48 -29.91
CA PRO A 398 11.62 10.47 -29.54
C PRO A 398 11.48 10.98 -28.11
N GLU A 399 10.26 11.09 -27.60
CA GLU A 399 10.03 11.54 -26.23
C GLU A 399 8.66 11.09 -25.72
N CYS A 400 8.57 10.88 -24.42
CA CYS A 400 7.33 10.62 -23.72
C CYS A 400 7.28 11.41 -22.40
N LEU A 401 6.06 11.67 -21.94
CA LEU A 401 5.80 12.21 -20.61
C LEU A 401 5.62 11.04 -19.64
N LEU A 402 6.50 10.96 -18.65
CA LEU A 402 6.37 10.04 -17.54
C LEU A 402 5.56 10.67 -16.42
N PHE A 403 4.75 9.86 -15.74
CA PHE A 403 4.16 10.23 -14.46
C PHE A 403 4.20 9.09 -13.46
N SER A 404 4.44 9.41 -12.19
CA SER A 404 4.44 8.44 -11.09
C SER A 404 3.09 8.41 -10.37
N SER A 405 2.80 7.28 -9.73
CA SER A 405 1.64 7.08 -8.89
C SER A 405 2.04 6.31 -7.62
N ASP A 406 1.86 6.95 -6.47
CA ASP A 406 2.19 6.36 -5.15
C ASP A 406 1.12 5.36 -4.69
N SER A 407 -0.11 5.46 -5.20
CA SER A 407 -1.21 4.57 -4.83
C SER A 407 -1.05 3.16 -5.37
N ASP A 408 -0.41 3.02 -6.53
CA ASP A 408 -0.11 1.74 -7.16
C ASP A 408 1.38 1.51 -7.45
N ASN A 409 2.23 2.38 -6.88
CA ASN A 409 3.69 2.31 -6.90
C ASN A 409 4.27 2.10 -8.31
N SER A 410 3.75 2.83 -9.27
CA SER A 410 4.05 2.64 -10.68
C SER A 410 4.47 3.94 -11.34
N VAL A 411 5.23 3.82 -12.42
CA VAL A 411 5.51 4.91 -13.36
C VAL A 411 4.84 4.54 -14.68
N TYR A 412 4.21 5.52 -15.30
CA TYR A 412 3.51 5.41 -16.56
C TYR A 412 4.15 6.34 -17.57
N ALA A 413 4.11 5.95 -18.83
CA ALA A 413 4.57 6.76 -19.95
C ALA A 413 3.39 7.12 -20.85
N ILE A 414 3.42 8.32 -21.41
CA ILE A 414 2.45 8.83 -22.38
C ILE A 414 3.21 9.35 -23.59
N ALA A 415 2.86 8.91 -24.79
CA ALA A 415 3.51 9.32 -26.04
C ALA A 415 2.50 9.49 -27.18
N LEU A 416 2.94 10.08 -28.29
CA LEU A 416 2.15 10.24 -29.50
C LEU A 416 1.97 8.93 -30.26
N ASN A 417 0.74 8.64 -30.68
CA ASN A 417 0.43 7.52 -31.57
C ASN A 417 1.02 7.75 -32.97
N GLY A 418 1.69 6.74 -33.52
CA GLY A 418 2.09 6.70 -34.93
C GLY A 418 3.46 7.30 -35.26
N VAL A 419 4.31 7.61 -34.28
CA VAL A 419 5.74 7.90 -34.52
C VAL A 419 6.45 6.58 -34.82
N GLY A 420 6.32 6.13 -36.08
CA GLY A 420 6.74 4.81 -36.55
C GLY A 420 5.95 4.33 -37.76
N THR A 421 5.67 5.20 -38.75
CA THR A 421 5.11 4.78 -40.05
C THR A 421 6.09 5.08 -41.18
N ILE A 422 6.64 4.03 -41.78
CA ILE A 422 7.13 4.09 -43.16
C ILE A 422 5.92 3.83 -44.06
N SER A 423 5.61 4.79 -44.93
CA SER A 423 4.48 4.76 -45.87
C SER A 423 4.54 3.59 -46.87
N PRO A 424 3.38 3.15 -47.41
CA PRO A 424 3.32 2.12 -48.44
C PRO A 424 3.61 2.74 -49.82
N THR A 425 4.75 2.39 -50.42
CA THR A 425 4.97 2.59 -51.87
C THR A 425 5.06 1.25 -52.58
N GLU A 426 4.09 1.07 -53.47
CA GLU A 426 4.11 0.37 -54.76
C GLU A 426 4.46 -1.13 -54.83
N SER A 427 3.51 -1.80 -55.48
CA SER A 427 3.53 -3.17 -55.96
C SER A 427 4.68 -3.47 -56.92
N SER A 428 5.36 -4.59 -56.71
CA SER A 428 5.92 -5.38 -57.81
C SER A 428 5.84 -6.89 -57.52
N GLN A 429 5.31 -7.61 -58.50
CA GLN A 429 5.12 -9.05 -58.60
C GLN A 429 6.43 -9.85 -58.42
N SER A 430 6.35 -11.08 -57.87
CA SER A 430 6.69 -12.31 -58.62
C SER A 430 6.56 -13.60 -57.79
N THR A 431 5.74 -14.51 -58.32
CA THR A 431 5.87 -15.98 -58.41
C THR A 431 6.23 -16.86 -57.21
N ASP A 432 5.19 -17.57 -56.76
CA ASP A 432 5.09 -19.01 -56.49
C ASP A 432 6.37 -19.89 -56.60
N LEU A 433 6.68 -20.58 -55.50
CA LEU A 433 7.37 -21.88 -55.45
C LEU A 433 6.93 -22.59 -54.15
N SER A 434 5.64 -22.92 -54.10
CA SER A 434 5.10 -23.85 -53.10
C SER A 434 5.17 -25.29 -53.63
N ILE A 435 5.19 -26.26 -52.70
CA ILE A 435 5.29 -27.72 -52.88
C ILE A 435 6.73 -28.25 -52.79
N ILE A 436 7.22 -28.39 -51.54
CA ILE A 436 8.12 -29.47 -51.03
C ILE A 436 8.42 -29.27 -49.52
N ASN A 437 8.11 -28.12 -48.90
CA ASN A 437 8.40 -27.88 -47.48
C ASN A 437 7.33 -28.31 -46.46
N ASN A 438 6.10 -28.67 -46.87
CA ASN A 438 4.99 -28.85 -45.92
C ASN A 438 4.90 -30.21 -45.19
N MET A 439 5.79 -31.18 -45.46
CA MET A 439 5.80 -32.45 -44.69
C MET A 439 6.79 -32.47 -43.51
N LYS A 440 7.82 -31.61 -43.50
CA LYS A 440 8.79 -31.57 -42.38
C LYS A 440 8.27 -30.76 -41.20
N TYR A 441 7.50 -29.70 -41.45
CA TYR A 441 6.89 -28.88 -40.40
C TYR A 441 5.80 -29.62 -39.62
N LEU A 442 5.03 -30.49 -40.29
CA LEU A 442 3.96 -31.26 -39.64
C LEU A 442 4.50 -32.31 -38.67
N ILE A 443 5.62 -32.96 -39.00
CA ILE A 443 6.26 -33.96 -38.13
C ILE A 443 6.96 -33.28 -36.93
N LEU A 444 7.54 -32.10 -37.13
CA LEU A 444 8.15 -31.32 -36.04
C LEU A 444 7.09 -30.79 -35.06
N LEU A 445 5.93 -30.35 -35.57
CA LEU A 445 4.78 -29.91 -34.76
C LEU A 445 4.17 -31.05 -33.93
N ILE A 446 4.14 -32.28 -34.45
CA ILE A 446 3.65 -33.45 -33.73
C ILE A 446 4.64 -33.90 -32.65
N ILE A 447 5.95 -33.81 -32.90
CA ILE A 447 6.97 -34.15 -31.90
C ILE A 447 7.02 -33.10 -30.77
N LEU A 448 6.88 -31.82 -31.09
CA LEU A 448 6.77 -30.73 -30.10
C LEU A 448 5.47 -30.80 -29.30
N SER A 449 4.35 -31.23 -29.90
CA SER A 449 3.09 -31.42 -29.15
C SER A 449 3.13 -32.65 -28.24
N CYS A 450 3.86 -33.72 -28.62
CA CYS A 450 4.05 -34.89 -27.77
C CYS A 450 5.05 -34.66 -26.62
N PHE A 451 6.06 -33.81 -26.77
CA PHE A 451 6.96 -33.43 -25.67
C PHE A 451 6.31 -32.47 -24.66
N ASN A 452 5.41 -31.57 -25.12
CA ASN A 452 4.63 -30.71 -24.23
C ASN A 452 3.51 -31.45 -23.48
N TYR A 453 3.20 -32.71 -23.82
CA TYR A 453 2.17 -33.49 -23.14
C TYR A 453 2.68 -34.26 -21.90
N LEU A 454 3.99 -34.22 -21.63
CA LEU A 454 4.63 -34.99 -20.54
C LEU A 454 5.23 -34.15 -19.41
N ILE A 455 5.07 -32.83 -19.45
CA ILE A 455 5.37 -31.94 -18.32
C ILE A 455 4.23 -30.92 -18.22
N VAL A 456 3.09 -31.36 -17.68
CA VAL A 456 2.11 -30.46 -17.10
C VAL A 456 2.09 -30.78 -15.61
N GLU A 457 3.07 -30.24 -14.88
CA GLU A 457 2.84 -29.97 -13.47
C GLU A 457 1.72 -28.93 -13.41
N SER A 458 0.68 -29.23 -12.64
CA SER A 458 -0.48 -28.35 -12.51
C SER A 458 -0.07 -27.05 -11.82
N GLN A 459 0.33 -26.05 -12.59
CA GLN A 459 0.39 -24.68 -12.12
C GLN A 459 -1.02 -24.31 -11.62
N ILE A 460 -1.13 -23.76 -10.42
CA ILE A 460 -2.40 -23.26 -9.91
C ILE A 460 -2.78 -22.07 -10.79
N GLN A 461 -3.67 -22.29 -11.75
CA GLN A 461 -4.47 -21.19 -12.23
C GLN A 461 -5.30 -20.72 -11.04
N CYS A 462 -5.27 -19.41 -10.76
CA CYS A 462 -6.06 -18.75 -9.73
C CYS A 462 -7.57 -18.78 -10.10
N SER A 463 -8.10 -19.99 -10.28
CA SER A 463 -9.50 -20.37 -10.31
C SER A 463 -9.84 -20.84 -8.90
N SER A 464 -10.84 -20.25 -8.26
CA SER A 464 -11.28 -20.56 -6.90
C SER A 464 -11.32 -22.07 -6.64
N ASN A 465 -10.46 -22.58 -5.75
CA ASN A 465 -10.49 -24.00 -5.33
C ASN A 465 -11.52 -24.25 -4.21
N PHE A 466 -12.26 -23.23 -3.80
CA PHE A 466 -13.46 -23.38 -2.99
C PHE A 466 -14.61 -23.84 -3.90
N ASN A 467 -14.71 -25.15 -4.11
CA ASN A 467 -15.77 -25.78 -4.91
C ASN A 467 -17.14 -25.81 -4.20
N ASP A 468 -17.34 -24.92 -3.22
CA ASP A 468 -18.54 -24.83 -2.42
C ASP A 468 -19.37 -23.64 -2.89
N GLN A 469 -20.56 -23.92 -3.42
CA GLN A 469 -21.49 -22.91 -3.91
C GLN A 469 -22.00 -21.98 -2.80
N ASP A 470 -21.67 -22.24 -1.54
CA ASP A 470 -22.13 -21.46 -0.38
C ASP A 470 -21.06 -20.53 0.22
N ILE A 471 -19.85 -20.49 -0.34
CA ILE A 471 -18.77 -19.61 0.14
C ILE A 471 -18.79 -18.28 -0.62
N PHE A 472 -18.73 -17.19 0.13
CA PHE A 472 -18.47 -15.87 -0.40
C PHE A 472 -16.97 -15.64 -0.44
N LEU A 473 -16.50 -15.19 -1.59
CA LEU A 473 -15.17 -14.63 -1.79
C LEU A 473 -15.38 -13.32 -2.55
N ALA A 474 -14.75 -12.24 -2.08
CA ALA A 474 -14.90 -10.93 -2.71
C ALA A 474 -14.45 -10.96 -4.18
N ASP A 475 -15.11 -10.14 -4.99
CA ASP A 475 -14.83 -10.08 -6.43
C ASP A 475 -13.35 -9.76 -6.71
N GLY A 476 -12.80 -10.44 -7.71
CA GLY A 476 -11.40 -10.27 -8.11
C GLY A 476 -10.41 -11.04 -7.24
N PHE A 477 -10.87 -11.95 -6.38
CA PHE A 477 -10.01 -12.87 -5.63
C PHE A 477 -10.23 -14.34 -6.02
N CYS A 478 -9.17 -15.13 -5.87
CA CYS A 478 -9.23 -16.57 -5.74
C CYS A 478 -8.66 -16.96 -4.38
N ALA A 479 -9.04 -18.14 -3.92
CA ALA A 479 -8.52 -18.70 -2.69
C ALA A 479 -8.41 -20.22 -2.80
N TRP A 480 -7.43 -20.78 -2.10
CA TRP A 480 -7.13 -22.21 -2.10
C TRP A 480 -6.53 -22.65 -0.76
N GLN A 481 -6.51 -23.96 -0.53
CA GLN A 481 -5.84 -24.53 0.63
C GLN A 481 -4.33 -24.52 0.40
N TYR A 482 -3.60 -23.73 1.19
CA TYR A 482 -2.14 -23.61 1.13
C TYR A 482 -1.47 -24.90 1.62
N THR A 483 -2.01 -25.55 2.65
CA THR A 483 -1.47 -26.84 3.15
C THR A 483 -2.39 -27.98 2.74
N LYS A 484 -2.32 -28.40 1.48
CA LYS A 484 -3.21 -29.44 0.92
C LYS A 484 -2.84 -30.81 1.50
N ASP A 485 -3.85 -31.56 1.95
CA ASP A 485 -3.69 -32.90 2.54
C ASP A 485 -2.78 -32.97 3.79
N ILE A 486 -2.43 -31.82 4.37
CA ILE A 486 -1.70 -31.70 5.63
C ILE A 486 -2.68 -31.20 6.69
N THR A 487 -2.66 -31.85 7.84
CA THR A 487 -3.43 -31.41 9.01
C THR A 487 -2.51 -31.10 10.18
N PHE A 488 -2.91 -30.15 11.02
CA PHE A 488 -2.20 -29.74 12.23
C PHE A 488 -3.10 -29.92 13.45
N SER A 489 -2.56 -30.21 14.64
CA SER A 489 -3.39 -30.14 15.83
C SER A 489 -3.64 -28.68 16.22
N ASN A 490 -4.82 -28.11 15.94
CA ASN A 490 -5.14 -26.70 16.24
C ASN A 490 -4.14 -25.69 15.63
N ALA A 491 -4.19 -25.47 14.30
CA ALA A 491 -3.37 -24.42 13.66
C ALA A 491 -3.76 -23.03 14.18
N ARG A 492 -2.82 -22.27 14.77
CA ARG A 492 -3.07 -20.93 15.32
C ARG A 492 -2.20 -19.87 14.65
N GLN A 493 -1.28 -19.21 15.36
CA GLN A 493 -0.52 -18.10 14.78
C GLN A 493 0.39 -18.60 13.66
N ILE A 494 0.42 -17.83 12.56
CA ILE A 494 1.34 -18.03 11.45
C ILE A 494 2.18 -16.76 11.25
N MET A 495 3.42 -16.92 10.83
CA MET A 495 4.32 -15.81 10.54
C MET A 495 5.17 -16.14 9.32
N THR A 496 5.18 -15.24 8.34
CA THR A 496 6.11 -15.33 7.21
C THR A 496 7.47 -14.77 7.62
N LEU A 497 8.54 -15.52 7.34
CA LEU A 497 9.93 -15.14 7.57
C LEU A 497 10.48 -14.33 6.39
N SER A 498 11.66 -13.73 6.58
CA SER A 498 12.32 -12.89 5.55
C SER A 498 12.71 -13.65 4.28
N ASN A 499 12.84 -14.98 4.34
CA ASN A 499 13.08 -15.86 3.19
C ASN A 499 11.79 -16.44 2.62
N ASN A 500 10.61 -15.92 3.01
CA ASN A 500 9.29 -16.30 2.53
C ASN A 500 8.78 -17.69 2.99
N GLU A 501 9.48 -18.34 3.92
CA GLU A 501 9.00 -19.52 4.64
C GLU A 501 7.98 -19.12 5.72
N VAL A 502 7.14 -20.05 6.15
CA VAL A 502 6.07 -19.78 7.11
C VAL A 502 6.28 -20.61 8.38
N LEU A 503 6.38 -19.95 9.52
CA LEU A 503 6.26 -20.59 10.83
C LEU A 503 4.77 -20.75 11.16
N LEU A 504 4.40 -21.93 11.65
CA LEU A 504 3.05 -22.24 12.10
C LEU A 504 3.08 -22.81 13.51
N MET A 505 2.34 -22.17 14.42
CA MET A 505 2.08 -22.68 15.76
C MET A 505 0.91 -23.66 15.71
N SER A 506 1.10 -24.87 16.23
CA SER A 506 0.05 -25.83 16.49
C SER A 506 0.27 -26.52 17.84
N GLY A 507 -0.69 -27.33 18.28
CA GLY A 507 -0.56 -28.24 19.42
C GLY A 507 0.53 -29.32 19.24
N ASP A 508 1.05 -29.50 18.03
CA ASP A 508 2.18 -30.40 17.76
C ASP A 508 3.53 -29.72 18.09
N GLY A 509 3.52 -28.39 18.24
CA GLY A 509 4.70 -27.54 18.37
C GLY A 509 4.74 -26.47 17.28
N ILE A 510 5.95 -26.09 16.86
CA ILE A 510 6.15 -25.09 15.79
C ILE A 510 6.62 -25.82 14.55
N SER A 511 5.85 -25.71 13.47
CA SER A 511 6.20 -26.25 12.15
C SER A 511 6.77 -25.14 11.27
N LEU A 512 7.75 -25.48 10.43
CA LEU A 512 8.23 -24.69 9.30
C LEU A 512 7.59 -25.22 8.03
N LEU A 513 7.02 -24.33 7.21
CA LEU A 513 6.45 -24.62 5.90
C LEU A 513 7.29 -23.90 4.84
N PHE A 514 7.81 -24.64 3.87
CA PHE A 514 8.74 -24.12 2.85
C PHE A 514 8.34 -24.61 1.45
N ASP A 515 7.76 -23.71 0.66
CA ASP A 515 7.30 -23.96 -0.71
C ASP A 515 8.51 -23.98 -1.67
N SER A 516 9.08 -25.16 -1.89
CA SER A 516 10.36 -25.34 -2.59
C SER A 516 10.22 -25.16 -4.10
N ASN A 517 9.04 -25.46 -4.64
CA ASN A 517 8.72 -25.32 -6.07
C ASN A 517 8.02 -23.97 -6.39
N ASN A 518 7.72 -23.16 -5.38
CA ASN A 518 7.01 -21.88 -5.48
C ASN A 518 5.66 -22.01 -6.21
N ASN A 519 4.94 -23.11 -5.98
CA ASN A 519 3.63 -23.37 -6.61
C ASN A 519 2.46 -22.85 -5.76
N GLY A 520 2.70 -22.42 -4.51
CA GLY A 520 1.68 -21.93 -3.60
C GLY A 520 0.94 -23.00 -2.81
N ILE A 521 1.37 -24.26 -2.85
CA ILE A 521 0.82 -25.38 -2.07
C ILE A 521 1.99 -26.06 -1.36
N ILE A 522 1.88 -26.16 -0.04
CA ILE A 522 2.80 -26.94 0.79
C ILE A 522 2.43 -28.41 0.71
N GLU A 523 3.37 -29.21 0.23
CA GLU A 523 3.27 -30.67 0.22
C GLU A 523 3.84 -31.30 1.51
N SER A 524 3.58 -32.60 1.72
CA SER A 524 3.97 -33.26 2.97
C SER A 524 5.50 -33.28 3.22
N ASN A 525 6.31 -33.21 2.17
CA ASN A 525 7.78 -33.10 2.22
C ASN A 525 8.27 -31.65 2.39
N GLU A 526 7.39 -30.67 2.30
CA GLU A 526 7.65 -29.22 2.43
C GLU A 526 7.22 -28.67 3.80
N LYS A 527 6.99 -29.59 4.73
CA LYS A 527 6.70 -29.32 6.14
C LYS A 527 7.74 -29.99 7.02
N MET A 528 8.22 -29.25 8.01
CA MET A 528 9.10 -29.77 9.06
C MET A 528 8.55 -29.40 10.43
N LEU A 529 8.44 -30.36 11.36
CA LEU A 529 8.27 -30.02 12.78
C LEU A 529 9.60 -29.48 13.30
N LEU A 530 9.67 -28.16 13.46
CA LEU A 530 10.90 -27.45 13.80
C LEU A 530 11.19 -27.51 15.30
N ILE A 531 10.16 -27.31 16.13
CA ILE A 531 10.25 -27.34 17.60
C ILE A 531 9.13 -28.21 18.13
N SER A 532 9.48 -29.29 18.84
CA SER A 532 8.50 -30.13 19.56
C SER A 532 8.43 -29.69 21.03
N GLN A 533 7.64 -28.65 21.30
CA GLN A 533 7.37 -28.14 22.64
C GLN A 533 5.89 -28.35 22.97
N SER A 534 5.62 -29.14 24.00
CA SER A 534 4.26 -29.35 24.47
C SER A 534 3.72 -28.12 25.20
N GLY A 535 2.40 -27.94 25.14
CA GLY A 535 1.68 -26.91 25.90
C GLY A 535 1.70 -25.50 25.29
N LEU A 536 2.27 -25.31 24.09
CA LEU A 536 2.09 -24.09 23.32
C LEU A 536 0.61 -23.91 22.94
N THR A 537 0.13 -22.66 22.89
CA THR A 537 -1.31 -22.39 22.73
C THR A 537 -1.69 -21.44 21.61
N HIS A 538 -0.87 -20.44 21.30
CA HIS A 538 -1.24 -19.46 20.30
C HIS A 538 -0.03 -18.87 19.57
N SER A 539 0.88 -18.23 20.29
CA SER A 539 1.82 -17.32 19.63
C SER A 539 3.05 -17.98 19.04
N VAL A 540 3.47 -17.48 17.88
CA VAL A 540 4.81 -17.69 17.31
C VAL A 540 5.29 -16.40 16.65
N THR A 541 6.51 -15.98 16.96
CA THR A 541 7.18 -14.86 16.28
C THR A 541 8.68 -15.11 16.14
N TYR A 542 9.34 -14.43 15.22
CA TYR A 542 10.78 -14.49 15.00
C TYR A 542 11.38 -13.11 15.22
N TYR A 543 12.40 -13.04 16.07
CA TYR A 543 13.11 -11.80 16.34
C TYR A 543 14.58 -12.08 16.66
N ASN A 544 15.48 -11.34 16.01
CA ASN A 544 16.93 -11.34 16.25
C ASN A 544 17.58 -12.74 16.40
N GLY A 545 17.31 -13.67 15.48
CA GLY A 545 17.92 -15.01 15.53
C GLY A 545 17.21 -16.02 16.42
N TYR A 546 16.07 -15.67 17.01
CA TYR A 546 15.29 -16.55 17.88
C TYR A 546 13.83 -16.66 17.45
N ILE A 547 13.27 -17.86 17.55
CA ILE A 547 11.81 -18.08 17.52
C ILE A 547 11.30 -17.95 18.95
N TYR A 548 10.27 -17.14 19.15
CA TYR A 548 9.55 -16.99 20.41
C TYR A 548 8.17 -17.62 20.28
N ALA A 549 7.72 -18.31 21.33
CA ALA A 549 6.37 -18.87 21.40
C ALA A 549 5.90 -18.99 22.85
N SER A 550 4.60 -19.17 23.04
CA SER A 550 4.00 -19.12 24.38
C SER A 550 3.13 -20.32 24.73
N SER A 551 3.24 -20.78 25.97
CA SER A 551 2.17 -21.50 26.68
C SER A 551 1.31 -20.51 27.48
N PRO A 552 0.27 -20.96 28.22
CA PRO A 552 -0.51 -20.05 29.07
C PRO A 552 0.31 -19.39 30.18
N SER A 553 1.38 -20.06 30.65
CA SER A 553 2.17 -19.66 31.82
C SER A 553 3.56 -19.14 31.49
N THR A 554 4.00 -19.27 30.24
CA THR A 554 5.43 -19.13 29.92
C THR A 554 5.64 -18.67 28.49
N ILE A 555 6.52 -17.68 28.31
CA ILE A 555 7.08 -17.28 27.02
C ILE A 555 8.46 -17.94 26.89
N TYR A 556 8.64 -18.68 25.81
CA TYR A 556 9.85 -19.43 25.48
C TYR A 556 10.54 -18.81 24.27
N ARG A 557 11.85 -19.09 24.14
CA ARG A 557 12.55 -18.90 22.88
C ARG A 557 13.53 -20.02 22.54
N TRP A 558 13.85 -20.12 21.26
CA TRP A 558 14.83 -21.04 20.69
C TRP A 558 15.67 -20.35 19.64
N PRO A 559 17.00 -20.57 19.61
CA PRO A 559 17.83 -20.06 18.53
C PRO A 559 17.41 -20.72 17.21
N TYR A 560 17.32 -19.91 16.16
CA TYR A 560 16.96 -20.36 14.83
C TYR A 560 17.62 -19.49 13.76
N THR A 561 18.31 -20.17 12.85
CA THR A 561 18.82 -19.57 11.62
C THR A 561 17.81 -19.84 10.51
N VAL A 562 17.27 -18.75 9.94
CA VAL A 562 16.33 -18.78 8.81
C VAL A 562 16.93 -19.56 7.65
N GLY A 563 16.15 -20.49 7.08
CA GLY A 563 16.58 -21.36 5.97
C GLY A 563 17.46 -22.56 6.37
N SER A 564 17.70 -22.81 7.66
CA SER A 564 18.56 -23.94 8.09
C SER A 564 17.96 -25.33 7.87
N HIS A 565 16.63 -25.42 7.67
CA HIS A 565 15.85 -26.65 7.52
C HIS A 565 16.30 -27.77 8.47
N THR A 566 16.59 -27.41 9.72
CA THR A 566 17.06 -28.35 10.74
C THR A 566 16.20 -28.21 11.98
N ALA A 567 15.66 -29.32 12.47
CA ALA A 567 14.91 -29.35 13.72
C ALA A 567 15.78 -28.78 14.87
N VAL A 568 15.18 -27.91 15.67
CA VAL A 568 15.87 -27.31 16.81
C VAL A 568 16.01 -28.36 17.90
N SER A 569 17.26 -28.78 18.15
CA SER A 569 17.60 -29.82 19.13
C SER A 569 17.97 -29.26 20.51
N VAL A 570 18.15 -27.94 20.63
CA VAL A 570 18.43 -27.29 21.91
C VAL A 570 17.14 -27.09 22.72
N SER A 571 17.24 -27.21 24.05
CA SER A 571 16.13 -26.94 24.96
C SER A 571 15.70 -25.47 24.88
N SER A 572 14.43 -25.22 25.13
CA SER A 572 13.89 -23.86 25.22
C SER A 572 14.58 -23.05 26.32
N GLN A 573 14.76 -21.76 26.08
CA GLN A 573 15.01 -20.78 27.15
C GLN A 573 13.69 -20.18 27.59
N ILE A 574 13.47 -20.09 28.90
CA ILE A 574 12.31 -19.38 29.46
C ILE A 574 12.63 -17.89 29.45
N VAL A 575 11.88 -17.11 28.68
CA VAL A 575 12.02 -15.65 28.62
C VAL A 575 11.26 -15.03 29.78
N ILE A 576 9.97 -15.36 29.90
CA ILE A 576 9.10 -14.93 31.00
C ILE A 576 8.33 -16.15 31.51
N GLY A 577 8.43 -16.43 32.81
CA GLY A 577 7.74 -17.53 33.48
C GLY A 577 6.72 -17.04 34.52
N GLY A 578 5.86 -17.96 34.96
CA GLY A 578 4.91 -17.71 36.04
C GLY A 578 3.73 -16.82 35.65
N LEU A 579 3.40 -16.73 34.36
CA LEU A 579 2.20 -16.03 33.92
C LEU A 579 0.94 -16.75 34.43
N PRO A 580 -0.16 -16.02 34.74
CA PRO A 580 -1.43 -16.64 35.11
C PRO A 580 -1.88 -17.61 34.02
N SER A 581 -2.22 -18.86 34.36
CA SER A 581 -2.45 -19.93 33.38
C SER A 581 -3.92 -20.33 33.19
N THR A 582 -4.82 -19.77 34.00
CA THR A 582 -6.27 -20.00 33.97
C THR A 582 -7.00 -18.94 33.14
N GLY A 583 -8.26 -19.21 32.78
CA GLY A 583 -9.09 -18.30 32.00
C GLY A 583 -8.71 -18.24 30.52
N HIS A 584 -8.50 -17.03 29.99
CA HIS A 584 -7.93 -16.81 28.67
C HIS A 584 -6.45 -17.22 28.65
N ARG A 585 -6.10 -18.15 27.75
CA ARG A 585 -4.82 -18.91 27.76
C ARG A 585 -3.84 -18.56 26.62
N THR A 586 -4.19 -17.60 25.78
CA THR A 586 -3.33 -17.11 24.68
C THR A 586 -2.40 -16.02 25.21
N ARG A 587 -1.13 -16.03 24.83
CA ARG A 587 -0.17 -14.95 25.15
C ARG A 587 0.45 -14.50 23.85
N THR A 588 -0.12 -13.49 23.21
CA THR A 588 0.43 -12.97 21.95
C THR A 588 1.74 -12.27 22.26
N VAL A 589 2.81 -12.60 21.55
CA VAL A 589 4.15 -12.04 21.74
C VAL A 589 4.60 -11.35 20.46
N ILE A 590 4.97 -10.08 20.55
CA ILE A 590 5.48 -9.28 19.43
C ILE A 590 6.63 -8.39 19.87
N PHE A 591 7.33 -7.82 18.89
CA PHE A 591 8.45 -6.91 19.12
C PHE A 591 8.22 -5.60 18.35
N ASP A 592 8.62 -4.47 18.95
CA ASP A 592 8.66 -3.19 18.24
C ASP A 592 9.95 -3.05 17.39
N GLY A 593 10.09 -1.93 16.68
CA GLY A 593 11.26 -1.63 15.85
C GLY A 593 12.57 -1.44 16.63
N ASN A 594 12.50 -1.21 17.95
CA ASN A 594 13.67 -1.07 18.82
C ASN A 594 14.07 -2.41 19.48
N GLY A 595 13.24 -3.45 19.33
CA GLY A 595 13.45 -4.75 19.95
C GLY A 595 12.82 -4.95 21.31
N THR A 596 11.94 -4.05 21.73
CA THR A 596 11.19 -4.20 22.96
C THR A 596 10.14 -5.29 22.81
N LEU A 597 10.10 -6.23 23.75
CA LEU A 597 9.10 -7.30 23.79
C LEU A 597 7.78 -6.77 24.36
N TYR A 598 6.68 -7.08 23.67
CA TYR A 598 5.32 -6.87 24.16
C TYR A 598 4.57 -8.19 24.23
N PHE A 599 3.69 -8.33 25.22
CA PHE A 599 2.79 -9.47 25.28
C PHE A 599 1.46 -9.17 25.96
N SER A 600 0.40 -9.89 25.56
CA SER A 600 -0.92 -9.78 26.20
C SER A 600 -1.21 -10.89 27.20
N ILE A 601 -1.94 -10.55 28.25
CA ILE A 601 -2.58 -11.49 29.16
C ILE A 601 -4.08 -11.14 29.20
N GLY A 602 -4.93 -12.11 28.84
CA GLY A 602 -6.38 -11.98 28.97
C GLY A 602 -6.91 -12.33 30.38
N SER A 603 -8.19 -12.04 30.59
CA SER A 603 -8.90 -12.19 31.86
C SER A 603 -8.99 -13.64 32.34
N ASN A 604 -9.27 -13.81 33.62
CA ASN A 604 -9.50 -15.11 34.23
C ASN A 604 -10.90 -15.66 33.92
N ASP A 605 -11.90 -14.78 33.90
CA ASP A 605 -13.31 -15.09 33.70
C ASP A 605 -13.93 -14.07 32.72
N ASN A 606 -15.24 -14.19 32.49
CA ASN A 606 -15.98 -13.28 31.65
C ASN A 606 -15.93 -11.83 32.18
N ILE A 607 -16.09 -11.65 33.49
CA ILE A 607 -15.87 -10.40 34.24
C ILE A 607 -15.03 -10.75 35.47
N ASP A 608 -13.82 -10.21 35.52
CA ASP A 608 -12.93 -10.31 36.67
C ASP A 608 -13.27 -9.22 37.72
N PRO A 609 -12.90 -9.39 39.00
CA PRO A 609 -13.10 -8.36 40.03
C PRO A 609 -12.34 -7.04 39.75
N ASP A 610 -11.21 -7.13 39.05
CA ASP A 610 -10.36 -6.02 38.65
C ASP A 610 -9.60 -6.36 37.34
N SER A 611 -8.91 -5.36 36.79
CA SER A 611 -8.14 -5.50 35.55
C SER A 611 -6.70 -5.98 35.75
N SER A 612 -6.29 -6.36 36.97
CA SER A 612 -4.87 -6.53 37.35
C SER A 612 -4.06 -7.48 36.45
N ARG A 613 -4.74 -8.44 35.79
CA ARG A 613 -4.15 -9.35 34.81
C ARG A 613 -4.47 -9.03 33.35
N SER A 614 -5.56 -8.30 33.08
CA SER A 614 -6.14 -8.07 31.75
C SER A 614 -5.47 -6.89 31.04
N ARG A 615 -4.28 -7.15 30.50
CA ARG A 615 -3.31 -6.09 30.14
C ARG A 615 -2.41 -6.49 28.98
N VAL A 616 -1.89 -5.47 28.31
CA VAL A 616 -0.70 -5.59 27.44
C VAL A 616 0.52 -5.06 28.19
N TYR A 617 1.54 -5.90 28.26
CA TYR A 617 2.80 -5.62 28.93
C TYR A 617 3.87 -5.23 27.91
N ASN A 618 4.75 -4.32 28.32
CA ASN A 618 5.98 -3.97 27.64
C ASN A 618 7.15 -4.35 28.56
N CYS A 619 8.22 -4.91 27.98
CA CYS A 619 9.39 -5.34 28.72
C CYS A 619 10.65 -4.58 28.28
N GLU A 620 10.65 -3.26 28.38
CA GLU A 620 11.84 -2.44 28.05
C GLU A 620 13.04 -2.67 28.99
N ASP A 621 12.78 -3.12 30.22
CA ASP A 621 13.81 -3.29 31.25
C ASP A 621 14.48 -4.68 31.26
N ILE A 622 14.08 -5.61 30.37
CA ILE A 622 14.65 -6.96 30.34
C ILE A 622 15.81 -7.03 29.34
N ASP A 623 16.87 -7.72 29.74
CA ASP A 623 17.99 -8.06 28.85
C ASP A 623 17.73 -9.43 28.22
N LEU A 624 17.48 -9.43 26.90
CA LEU A 624 17.27 -10.64 26.12
C LEU A 624 18.58 -11.34 25.76
N ASP A 625 19.75 -10.71 25.82
CA ASP A 625 21.01 -11.41 25.60
C ASP A 625 21.45 -12.18 26.85
N ASN A 626 21.05 -11.71 28.03
CA ASN A 626 21.43 -12.29 29.34
C ASN A 626 20.22 -12.74 30.18
N ILE A 627 19.35 -13.58 29.61
CA ILE A 627 18.18 -14.11 30.32
C ILE A 627 18.59 -15.02 31.50
N PRO A 628 18.07 -14.79 32.72
CA PRO A 628 18.31 -15.68 33.86
C PRO A 628 17.88 -17.13 33.57
N PRO A 629 18.50 -18.16 34.17
CA PRO A 629 18.14 -19.57 33.93
C PRO A 629 16.66 -19.91 34.17
N GLN A 630 16.02 -19.25 35.13
CA GLN A 630 14.60 -19.38 35.44
C GLN A 630 13.67 -18.46 34.60
N GLY A 631 14.24 -17.62 33.76
CA GLY A 631 13.57 -16.52 33.07
C GLY A 631 13.23 -15.33 33.96
N TYR A 632 12.70 -14.29 33.35
CA TYR A 632 12.09 -13.16 34.06
C TYR A 632 10.69 -13.55 34.57
N VAL A 633 10.14 -12.75 35.48
CA VAL A 633 8.73 -12.83 35.90
C VAL A 633 7.99 -11.57 35.47
N VAL A 634 6.65 -11.64 35.40
CA VAL A 634 5.79 -10.56 34.88
C VAL A 634 6.09 -9.17 35.47
N THR A 635 6.53 -9.08 36.72
CA THR A 635 6.86 -7.80 37.38
C THR A 635 8.12 -7.11 36.84
N HIS A 636 8.88 -7.75 35.95
CA HIS A 636 9.97 -7.12 35.20
C HIS A 636 9.47 -6.40 33.94
N CYS A 637 8.19 -6.52 33.63
CA CYS A 637 7.54 -5.85 32.51
C CYS A 637 6.49 -4.88 33.05
N HIS A 638 6.34 -3.74 32.40
CA HIS A 638 5.39 -2.71 32.78
C HIS A 638 4.02 -3.01 32.16
N PRO A 639 2.94 -3.01 32.97
CA PRO A 639 1.59 -2.99 32.43
C PRO A 639 1.37 -1.64 31.74
N TRP A 640 1.48 -1.61 30.41
CA TRP A 640 1.49 -0.36 29.66
C TRP A 640 0.07 0.03 29.22
N PHE A 641 -0.78 -0.96 28.95
CA PHE A 641 -2.19 -0.76 28.60
C PHE A 641 -3.06 -1.69 29.47
N ASP A 642 -3.97 -1.09 30.24
CA ASP A 642 -4.77 -1.77 31.26
C ASP A 642 -6.24 -1.87 30.84
N GLY A 643 -6.98 -2.82 31.40
CA GLY A 643 -8.41 -2.96 31.19
C GLY A 643 -8.79 -3.48 29.80
N LEU A 644 -8.09 -4.51 29.35
CA LEU A 644 -8.32 -5.21 28.08
C LEU A 644 -8.76 -6.64 28.36
N ARG A 645 -10.03 -7.01 28.12
CA ARG A 645 -10.58 -8.33 28.50
C ARG A 645 -9.75 -9.47 27.92
N ASN A 646 -9.56 -9.47 26.61
CA ASN A 646 -8.74 -10.45 25.91
C ASN A 646 -8.28 -9.92 24.54
N GLU A 647 -7.19 -9.15 24.58
CA GLU A 647 -6.50 -8.58 23.43
C GLU A 647 -5.61 -9.64 22.74
N VAL A 648 -6.19 -10.40 21.80
CA VAL A 648 -5.47 -11.55 21.19
C VAL A 648 -4.62 -11.10 20.02
N GLY A 649 -5.19 -10.36 19.06
CA GLY A 649 -4.40 -9.85 17.95
C GLY A 649 -3.62 -8.63 18.37
N LEU A 650 -2.31 -8.61 18.15
CA LEU A 650 -1.46 -7.44 18.35
C LEU A 650 -0.57 -7.23 17.13
N ARG A 651 -0.46 -5.99 16.66
CA ARG A 651 0.45 -5.65 15.54
C ARG A 651 0.89 -4.20 15.60
N PHE A 652 2.13 -3.94 15.20
CA PHE A 652 2.61 -2.59 14.93
C PHE A 652 2.22 -2.14 13.52
N ASP A 653 1.78 -0.89 13.39
CA ASP A 653 1.60 -0.27 12.07
C ASP A 653 2.95 0.23 11.50
N HIS A 654 2.91 0.80 10.29
CA HIS A 654 4.10 1.33 9.61
C HIS A 654 4.72 2.56 10.32
N LEU A 655 3.99 3.20 11.24
CA LEU A 655 4.47 4.31 12.07
C LEU A 655 5.05 3.82 13.41
N GLY A 656 5.05 2.51 13.66
CA GLY A 656 5.49 1.92 14.93
C GLY A 656 4.48 2.08 16.07
N ARG A 657 3.21 2.40 15.78
CA ARG A 657 2.15 2.43 16.80
C ARG A 657 1.61 1.03 17.02
N LEU A 658 1.31 0.68 18.27
CA LEU A 658 0.75 -0.63 18.61
C LEU A 658 -0.78 -0.61 18.42
N TRP A 659 -1.30 -1.66 17.81
CA TRP A 659 -2.72 -1.90 17.60
C TRP A 659 -3.10 -3.29 18.09
N GLY A 660 -4.37 -3.47 18.43
CA GLY A 660 -4.90 -4.78 18.71
C GLY A 660 -6.39 -4.93 18.47
N VAL A 661 -6.85 -6.17 18.64
CA VAL A 661 -8.25 -6.53 18.57
C VAL A 661 -8.69 -7.29 19.81
N GLU A 662 -9.79 -6.85 20.41
CA GLU A 662 -10.31 -7.37 21.68
C GLU A 662 -11.50 -8.30 21.48
N ASN A 663 -11.57 -9.34 22.32
CA ASN A 663 -12.78 -10.14 22.51
C ASN A 663 -13.54 -9.65 23.75
N GLY A 664 -14.66 -8.98 23.54
CA GLY A 664 -15.55 -8.39 24.54
C GLY A 664 -16.35 -9.40 25.36
N MET A 665 -17.25 -8.89 26.20
CA MET A 665 -17.99 -9.66 27.21
C MET A 665 -19.04 -10.62 26.63
N ASP A 666 -19.16 -11.80 27.24
CA ASP A 666 -20.25 -12.75 27.02
C ASP A 666 -21.47 -12.46 27.90
N ASN A 667 -22.67 -12.87 27.46
CA ASN A 667 -23.93 -12.81 28.22
C ASN A 667 -24.25 -11.44 28.84
N LEU A 668 -23.90 -10.35 28.15
CA LEU A 668 -24.09 -9.01 28.67
C LEU A 668 -25.59 -8.70 28.94
N LYS A 669 -25.86 -8.19 30.15
CA LYS A 669 -27.20 -7.74 30.57
C LYS A 669 -27.15 -6.37 31.24
N ARG A 670 -28.14 -5.53 30.94
CA ARG A 670 -28.45 -4.25 31.60
C ARG A 670 -29.82 -4.35 32.26
N ASN A 671 -29.84 -4.72 33.53
CA ASN A 671 -31.09 -5.02 34.26
C ASN A 671 -31.99 -3.78 34.47
N ASP A 672 -31.44 -2.58 34.28
CA ASP A 672 -32.13 -1.30 34.28
C ASP A 672 -32.77 -0.94 32.92
N TRP A 673 -32.46 -1.69 31.86
CA TRP A 673 -32.96 -1.45 30.50
C TRP A 673 -34.06 -2.44 30.10
N THR A 674 -34.78 -2.11 29.03
CA THR A 674 -35.80 -2.98 28.42
C THR A 674 -35.59 -3.04 26.91
N PRO A 675 -35.25 -4.21 26.33
CA PRO A 675 -34.96 -5.48 27.01
C PRO A 675 -33.67 -5.40 27.85
N SER A 676 -33.61 -6.20 28.92
CA SER A 676 -32.43 -6.23 29.78
C SER A 676 -31.28 -7.04 29.19
N ASP A 677 -31.60 -8.06 28.41
CA ASP A 677 -30.61 -8.85 27.68
C ASP A 677 -30.34 -8.17 26.34
N ILE A 678 -29.11 -7.72 26.16
CA ILE A 678 -28.64 -7.03 24.95
C ILE A 678 -27.41 -7.74 24.36
N HIS A 679 -27.08 -8.94 24.85
CA HIS A 679 -25.83 -9.61 24.52
C HIS A 679 -25.69 -9.88 23.02
N ASN A 680 -26.79 -10.14 22.31
CA ASN A 680 -26.70 -10.50 20.89
C ASN A 680 -25.98 -9.43 20.06
N ASP A 681 -26.09 -8.16 20.43
CA ASP A 681 -25.52 -7.07 19.65
C ASP A 681 -24.58 -6.17 20.48
N ASN A 682 -24.30 -6.53 21.73
CA ASN A 682 -23.42 -5.81 22.64
C ASN A 682 -22.60 -6.75 23.54
N PRO A 683 -21.38 -6.36 23.94
CA PRO A 683 -20.68 -5.16 23.47
C PRO A 683 -20.16 -5.35 22.04
N CYS A 684 -19.71 -4.26 21.41
CA CYS A 684 -18.96 -4.39 20.16
C CYS A 684 -17.63 -5.11 20.43
N GLU A 685 -17.09 -5.80 19.42
CA GLU A 685 -15.69 -6.24 19.46
C GLU A 685 -14.81 -5.07 19.03
N GLU A 686 -13.65 -4.90 19.64
CA GLU A 686 -12.90 -3.65 19.53
C GLU A 686 -11.69 -3.77 18.62
N VAL A 687 -11.39 -2.71 17.87
CA VAL A 687 -10.03 -2.42 17.37
C VAL A 687 -9.48 -1.29 18.22
N ASN A 688 -8.39 -1.56 18.92
CA ASN A 688 -7.75 -0.64 19.86
C ASN A 688 -6.45 -0.08 19.27
N LEU A 689 -6.24 1.22 19.49
CA LEU A 689 -5.00 1.93 19.18
C LEU A 689 -4.33 2.35 20.48
N PHE A 690 -3.09 1.92 20.65
CA PHE A 690 -2.31 2.07 21.87
C PHE A 690 -1.34 3.26 21.76
N GLU A 691 -1.88 4.47 21.65
CA GLU A 691 -1.10 5.72 21.51
C GLU A 691 -0.68 6.34 22.85
N ARG A 692 -1.38 6.04 23.94
CA ARG A 692 -1.06 6.53 25.29
C ARG A 692 -1.31 5.43 26.32
N GLN A 693 -0.54 5.43 27.40
CA GLN A 693 -0.87 4.64 28.58
C GLN A 693 -2.29 5.00 29.05
N GLY A 694 -3.07 4.00 29.44
CA GLY A 694 -4.46 4.23 29.82
C GLY A 694 -5.21 2.96 30.17
N PHE A 695 -6.43 3.18 30.63
CA PHE A 695 -7.41 2.15 30.97
C PHE A 695 -8.44 2.05 29.84
N TYR A 696 -8.67 0.85 29.32
CA TYR A 696 -9.52 0.59 28.15
C TYR A 696 -10.93 0.11 28.50
N GLY A 697 -11.22 -0.04 29.80
CA GLY A 697 -12.58 -0.14 30.32
C GLY A 697 -12.86 -1.41 31.10
N TYR A 698 -12.34 -2.56 30.67
CA TYR A 698 -12.58 -3.83 31.36
C TYR A 698 -12.01 -3.82 32.79
N PRO A 699 -12.69 -4.36 33.80
CA PRO A 699 -13.93 -5.13 33.75
C PRO A 699 -15.21 -4.30 33.96
N TYR A 700 -15.11 -2.98 33.97
CA TYR A 700 -16.20 -2.11 34.41
C TYR A 700 -17.01 -1.54 33.24
N CYS A 701 -16.31 -1.07 32.21
CA CYS A 701 -16.84 -0.33 31.07
C CYS A 701 -16.71 -1.16 29.79
N PHE A 702 -17.76 -1.15 28.96
CA PHE A 702 -17.81 -1.92 27.71
C PHE A 702 -18.39 -1.07 26.58
N SER A 703 -17.86 -1.27 25.38
CA SER A 703 -18.23 -0.48 24.20
C SER A 703 -19.58 -0.87 23.62
N GLU A 704 -20.40 0.13 23.35
CA GLU A 704 -21.67 0.01 22.65
C GLU A 704 -21.45 -0.58 21.25
N GLY A 705 -22.16 -1.68 20.98
CA GLY A 705 -22.35 -2.25 19.65
C GLY A 705 -23.58 -1.67 18.98
N ILE A 706 -24.62 -2.47 18.82
CA ILE A 706 -25.89 -2.00 18.22
C ILE A 706 -26.94 -1.86 19.31
N LEU A 707 -27.38 -0.63 19.57
CA LEU A 707 -28.49 -0.31 20.44
C LEU A 707 -29.56 0.52 19.73
N THR A 708 -30.76 0.51 20.29
CA THR A 708 -31.89 1.35 19.87
C THR A 708 -32.17 2.45 20.90
N SER A 709 -32.90 3.50 20.49
CA SER A 709 -33.34 4.55 21.41
C SER A 709 -34.23 3.98 22.53
N PRO A 710 -34.15 4.50 23.76
CA PRO A 710 -33.44 5.72 24.16
C PRO A 710 -31.96 5.54 24.52
N ASN A 711 -31.47 4.29 24.62
CA ASN A 711 -30.14 4.01 25.20
C ASN A 711 -28.98 4.18 24.22
N LYS A 712 -29.26 4.16 22.91
CA LYS A 712 -28.27 4.37 21.85
C LYS A 712 -27.51 5.70 22.01
N GLN A 713 -26.19 5.63 22.17
CA GLN A 713 -25.28 6.79 22.11
C GLN A 713 -24.43 6.81 20.84
N GLY A 714 -24.13 5.62 20.30
CA GLY A 714 -23.33 5.43 19.09
C GLY A 714 -22.18 4.43 19.29
N PRO A 715 -21.67 3.82 18.21
CA PRO A 715 -20.59 2.83 18.28
C PRO A 715 -19.35 3.39 18.98
N GLY A 716 -18.79 2.60 19.91
CA GLY A 716 -17.59 2.94 20.67
C GLY A 716 -17.82 3.82 21.89
N TYR A 717 -19.06 4.28 22.15
CA TYR A 717 -19.41 4.85 23.45
C TYR A 717 -19.35 3.75 24.51
N GLN A 718 -18.75 4.01 25.67
CA GLN A 718 -18.61 3.02 26.73
C GLN A 718 -19.52 3.33 27.93
N TRP A 719 -20.11 2.28 28.49
CA TRP A 719 -20.98 2.37 29.66
C TRP A 719 -20.70 1.22 30.63
N ALA A 720 -21.20 1.37 31.86
CA ALA A 720 -20.98 0.41 32.93
C ALA A 720 -21.93 -0.78 32.81
N VAL A 721 -21.44 -1.99 33.07
CA VAL A 721 -22.30 -3.19 33.13
C VAL A 721 -22.85 -3.43 34.53
N ASN A 722 -22.05 -3.16 35.58
CA ASN A 722 -22.50 -3.32 36.96
C ASN A 722 -23.16 -2.04 37.48
N ILE A 723 -24.48 -1.95 37.37
CA ILE A 723 -25.28 -0.79 37.82
C ILE A 723 -25.27 -0.56 39.35
N THR A 724 -24.71 -1.49 40.13
CA THR A 724 -24.55 -1.32 41.58
C THR A 724 -23.18 -0.76 41.97
N ASP A 725 -22.24 -0.69 41.01
CA ASP A 725 -20.95 -0.03 41.21
C ASP A 725 -21.15 1.48 41.26
N THR A 726 -20.86 2.08 42.41
CA THR A 726 -21.00 3.53 42.64
C THR A 726 -19.76 4.31 42.19
N VAL A 727 -18.67 3.64 41.84
CA VAL A 727 -17.42 4.24 41.36
C VAL A 727 -17.42 4.26 39.84
N HIS A 728 -17.50 3.08 39.22
CA HIS A 728 -17.43 2.93 37.76
C HIS A 728 -18.82 2.99 37.14
N THR A 729 -19.46 4.15 37.26
CA THR A 729 -20.81 4.41 36.72
C THR A 729 -20.79 4.63 35.20
N ASP A 730 -21.98 4.69 34.57
CA ASP A 730 -22.09 5.07 33.15
C ASP A 730 -21.39 6.40 32.84
N ALA A 731 -21.44 7.38 33.77
CA ALA A 731 -20.75 8.65 33.61
C ALA A 731 -19.22 8.51 33.68
N TYR A 732 -18.71 7.62 34.54
CA TYR A 732 -17.28 7.31 34.59
C TYR A 732 -16.82 6.69 33.26
N CYS A 733 -17.56 5.72 32.75
CA CYS A 733 -17.23 5.02 31.50
C CYS A 733 -17.37 5.92 30.25
N ALA A 734 -18.24 6.93 30.31
CA ALA A 734 -18.43 7.89 29.23
C ALA A 734 -17.26 8.89 29.11
N ASP A 735 -16.55 9.13 30.20
CA ASP A 735 -15.51 10.14 30.34
C ASP A 735 -14.17 9.67 29.75
N LEU A 736 -13.68 10.43 28.78
CA LEU A 736 -12.45 10.13 28.04
C LEU A 736 -11.17 10.37 28.85
N ASP A 737 -11.27 11.01 30.01
CA ASP A 737 -10.17 11.13 30.96
C ASP A 737 -10.02 9.85 31.80
N ASN A 738 -11.08 9.04 31.92
CA ASN A 738 -11.09 7.79 32.68
C ASN A 738 -10.87 6.56 31.79
N VAL A 739 -11.45 6.55 30.58
CA VAL A 739 -11.42 5.38 29.70
C VAL A 739 -11.02 5.75 28.27
N VAL A 740 -10.16 4.93 27.66
CA VAL A 740 -9.78 5.02 26.26
C VAL A 740 -10.78 4.24 25.42
N ARG A 741 -11.39 4.90 24.44
CA ARG A 741 -12.35 4.27 23.52
C ARG A 741 -11.64 3.53 22.39
N PRO A 742 -12.28 2.47 21.83
CA PRO A 742 -11.78 1.83 20.64
C PRO A 742 -11.86 2.77 19.44
N VAL A 743 -10.95 2.58 18.48
CA VAL A 743 -10.93 3.34 17.22
C VAL A 743 -11.84 2.73 16.16
N TYR A 744 -12.32 1.50 16.37
CA TYR A 744 -13.34 0.87 15.53
C TYR A 744 -14.14 -0.18 16.31
N CYS A 745 -15.44 -0.26 16.04
CA CYS A 745 -16.33 -1.30 16.58
C CYS A 745 -16.71 -2.32 15.50
N MET A 746 -16.49 -3.59 15.81
CA MET A 746 -16.88 -4.75 15.01
C MET A 746 -18.12 -5.44 15.62
N PRO A 747 -18.84 -6.28 14.85
CA PRO A 747 -20.01 -6.99 15.35
C PRO A 747 -19.70 -7.79 16.61
N ALA A 748 -20.61 -7.69 17.58
CA ALA A 748 -20.56 -8.44 18.84
C ALA A 748 -20.34 -9.93 18.60
N HIS A 749 -19.47 -10.55 19.41
CA HIS A 749 -19.13 -11.97 19.37
C HIS A 749 -18.45 -12.44 18.09
N SER A 750 -18.00 -11.54 17.21
CA SER A 750 -17.27 -11.96 16.00
C SER A 750 -15.93 -12.62 16.31
N ALA A 751 -15.43 -12.47 17.54
CA ALA A 751 -14.23 -13.11 18.09
C ALA A 751 -12.97 -12.85 17.25
N PRO A 752 -12.50 -11.59 17.16
CA PRO A 752 -11.32 -11.25 16.38
C PRO A 752 -10.05 -11.83 17.04
N LEU A 753 -9.16 -12.45 16.27
CA LEU A 753 -7.96 -13.10 16.81
C LEU A 753 -6.64 -12.58 16.24
N ASP A 754 -6.65 -11.91 15.10
CA ASP A 754 -5.48 -11.30 14.49
C ASP A 754 -5.91 -10.14 13.58
N LEU A 755 -4.99 -9.21 13.38
CA LEU A 755 -5.13 -8.06 12.51
C LEU A 755 -3.86 -7.89 11.68
N LEU A 756 -4.00 -7.46 10.44
CA LEU A 756 -2.89 -7.30 9.51
C LEU A 756 -3.06 -6.03 8.69
N PHE A 757 -2.17 -5.07 8.89
CA PHE A 757 -2.08 -3.91 8.01
C PHE A 757 -1.65 -4.37 6.63
N PHE A 758 -2.40 -3.94 5.63
CA PHE A 758 -2.15 -4.28 4.24
C PHE A 758 -2.08 -3.00 3.42
N ASN A 759 -0.94 -2.82 2.77
CA ASN A 759 -0.70 -1.73 1.84
C ASN A 759 0.03 -2.29 0.62
N SER A 760 -0.74 -2.84 -0.31
CA SER A 760 -0.19 -3.42 -1.54
C SER A 760 -1.17 -3.28 -2.68
N THR A 761 -0.59 -3.16 -3.87
CA THR A 761 -1.27 -2.84 -5.12
C THR A 761 -1.63 -4.11 -5.90
N THR A 762 -1.18 -5.25 -5.40
CA THR A 762 -1.39 -6.60 -5.95
C THR A 762 -2.85 -7.00 -5.83
N PHE A 763 -3.56 -6.56 -4.78
CA PHE A 763 -4.98 -6.85 -4.55
C PHE A 763 -5.91 -5.85 -5.31
N PRO A 764 -7.19 -6.20 -5.54
CA PRO A 764 -8.20 -5.29 -6.08
C PRO A 764 -8.26 -3.96 -5.31
N THR A 765 -8.58 -2.85 -6.00
CA THR A 765 -8.52 -1.47 -5.47
C THR A 765 -9.23 -1.30 -4.12
N SER A 766 -10.37 -1.96 -3.92
CA SER A 766 -11.14 -1.93 -2.66
C SER A 766 -10.41 -2.53 -1.46
N PHE A 767 -9.34 -3.29 -1.68
CA PHE A 767 -8.59 -4.03 -0.66
C PHE A 767 -7.10 -3.66 -0.61
N ARG A 768 -6.68 -2.56 -1.26
CA ARG A 768 -5.24 -2.22 -1.37
C ARG A 768 -4.62 -1.61 -0.12
N GLN A 769 -5.41 -0.94 0.72
CA GLN A 769 -4.94 -0.03 1.77
C GLN A 769 -5.87 -0.05 2.98
N GLY A 770 -5.62 -0.97 3.90
CA GLY A 770 -6.51 -1.17 5.03
C GLY A 770 -5.99 -2.16 6.05
N LEU A 771 -6.92 -2.67 6.84
CA LEU A 771 -6.68 -3.61 7.92
C LEU A 771 -7.51 -4.87 7.66
N PHE A 772 -6.84 -5.99 7.42
CA PHE A 772 -7.51 -7.28 7.47
C PHE A 772 -7.66 -7.73 8.93
N VAL A 773 -8.81 -8.29 9.27
CA VAL A 773 -9.09 -8.85 10.61
C VAL A 773 -9.66 -10.25 10.46
N SER A 774 -9.10 -11.21 11.18
CA SER A 774 -9.63 -12.57 11.27
C SER A 774 -10.70 -12.63 12.35
N GLN A 775 -11.93 -13.02 11.98
CA GLN A 775 -13.04 -13.19 12.90
C GLN A 775 -13.36 -14.68 13.06
N HIS A 776 -12.99 -15.23 14.21
CA HIS A 776 -13.05 -16.67 14.52
C HIS A 776 -14.48 -17.19 14.65
N GLY A 777 -15.41 -16.31 15.00
CA GLY A 777 -16.84 -16.58 15.00
C GLY A 777 -17.46 -16.85 16.37
N SER A 778 -18.73 -16.45 16.51
CA SER A 778 -19.46 -16.41 17.76
C SER A 778 -19.89 -17.77 18.29
N TRP A 779 -19.75 -17.97 19.60
CA TRP A 779 -20.48 -19.00 20.33
C TRP A 779 -21.67 -18.44 21.12
N ASN A 780 -21.57 -17.19 21.59
CA ASN A 780 -22.52 -16.52 22.47
C ASN A 780 -23.38 -15.47 21.73
N ARG A 781 -23.97 -15.85 20.59
CA ARG A 781 -24.88 -14.98 19.82
C ARG A 781 -25.91 -15.82 19.06
N GLN A 782 -27.16 -15.38 19.04
CA GLN A 782 -28.22 -15.94 18.22
C GLN A 782 -28.50 -15.06 17.00
N VAL A 783 -28.51 -15.76 15.86
CA VAL A 783 -27.80 -15.39 14.63
C VAL A 783 -26.27 -15.29 14.87
N PRO A 784 -25.48 -16.31 14.48
CA PRO A 784 -24.02 -16.25 14.54
C PRO A 784 -23.38 -15.01 13.87
N ALA A 785 -22.22 -14.57 14.34
CA ALA A 785 -21.40 -13.51 13.73
C ALA A 785 -19.95 -13.97 13.59
N GLY A 786 -19.17 -13.31 12.73
CA GLY A 786 -17.78 -13.67 12.42
C GLY A 786 -17.68 -14.84 11.43
N TYR A 787 -16.77 -15.79 11.68
CA TYR A 787 -16.47 -16.91 10.75
C TYR A 787 -16.01 -16.42 9.38
N GLN A 788 -15.12 -15.43 9.36
CA GLN A 788 -14.75 -14.72 8.13
C GLN A 788 -13.42 -13.97 8.28
N ILE A 789 -12.83 -13.60 7.14
CA ILE A 789 -11.86 -12.50 7.09
C ILE A 789 -12.60 -11.27 6.62
N VAL A 790 -12.42 -10.15 7.32
CA VAL A 790 -12.93 -8.85 6.92
C VAL A 790 -11.79 -7.90 6.59
N TYR A 791 -12.11 -6.86 5.83
CA TYR A 791 -11.24 -5.74 5.52
C TYR A 791 -11.88 -4.45 6.01
N ILE A 792 -11.14 -3.66 6.77
CA ILE A 792 -11.53 -2.32 7.23
C ILE A 792 -10.65 -1.32 6.49
N GLN A 793 -11.26 -0.35 5.83
CA GLN A 793 -10.50 0.69 5.13
C GLN A 793 -9.81 1.60 6.14
N MET A 794 -8.55 1.94 5.90
CA MET A 794 -7.82 2.92 6.71
C MET A 794 -7.75 4.26 5.96
N ASN A 795 -7.95 5.37 6.67
CA ASN A 795 -7.67 6.70 6.16
C ASN A 795 -6.17 6.98 6.34
N TYR A 796 -5.47 7.22 5.24
CA TYR A 796 -4.01 7.37 5.27
C TYR A 796 -3.53 8.73 5.81
N THR A 797 -4.38 9.76 5.79
CA THR A 797 -4.01 11.09 6.30
C THR A 797 -3.81 11.05 7.82
N ASN A 798 -4.69 10.37 8.54
CA ASN A 798 -4.63 10.24 10.00
C ASN A 798 -4.23 8.83 10.47
N ASN A 799 -4.09 7.87 9.56
CA ASN A 799 -3.83 6.45 9.84
C ASN A 799 -4.84 5.85 10.84
N LEU A 800 -6.13 6.17 10.68
CA LEU A 800 -7.24 5.64 11.47
C LEU A 800 -8.28 4.89 10.58
N PRO A 801 -9.03 3.93 11.13
CA PRO A 801 -10.12 3.26 10.40
C PRO A 801 -11.18 4.24 9.87
N VAL A 802 -11.63 4.04 8.64
CA VAL A 802 -12.79 4.75 8.08
C VAL A 802 -14.06 4.15 8.72
N PRO A 803 -14.91 4.96 9.37
CA PRO A 803 -16.13 4.44 10.01
C PRO A 803 -17.03 3.67 9.04
N ASN A 804 -17.59 2.55 9.50
CA ASN A 804 -18.52 1.68 8.74
C ASN A 804 -17.95 1.12 7.41
N SER A 805 -16.62 1.03 7.27
CA SER A 805 -15.97 0.54 6.04
C SER A 805 -15.68 -0.96 6.01
N MET A 806 -16.03 -1.69 7.09
CA MET A 806 -15.79 -3.12 7.18
C MET A 806 -16.54 -3.88 6.07
N THR A 807 -15.79 -4.69 5.31
CA THR A 807 -16.31 -5.53 4.24
C THR A 807 -15.82 -6.96 4.40
N LYS A 808 -16.66 -7.95 4.03
CA LYS A 808 -16.26 -9.36 4.03
C LYS A 808 -15.29 -9.60 2.87
N LEU A 809 -14.15 -10.26 3.14
CA LEU A 809 -13.24 -10.77 2.11
C LEU A 809 -13.61 -12.22 1.76
N ILE A 810 -13.68 -13.09 2.76
CA ILE A 810 -14.05 -14.50 2.61
C ILE A 810 -14.87 -14.97 3.82
N GLY A 811 -15.87 -15.82 3.58
CA GLY A 811 -16.70 -16.42 4.61
C GLY A 811 -17.91 -17.14 4.00
N TYR A 812 -18.94 -17.42 4.80
CA TYR A 812 -20.19 -17.96 4.26
C TYR A 812 -20.98 -16.87 3.51
N LYS A 813 -21.70 -17.25 2.43
CA LYS A 813 -22.51 -16.30 1.62
C LYS A 813 -23.59 -15.60 2.44
N THR A 814 -24.36 -16.39 3.16
CA THR A 814 -25.43 -15.89 4.02
C THR A 814 -24.87 -15.47 5.38
N ASP A 815 -25.02 -14.20 5.72
CA ASP A 815 -24.70 -13.71 7.07
C ASP A 815 -25.52 -14.48 8.11
N GLY A 816 -24.95 -14.72 9.29
CA GLY A 816 -25.62 -15.52 10.31
C GLY A 816 -25.40 -17.02 10.22
N VAL A 817 -24.69 -17.52 9.21
CA VAL A 817 -24.38 -18.95 9.08
C VAL A 817 -22.96 -19.24 9.54
N LYS A 818 -22.80 -20.31 10.32
CA LYS A 818 -21.48 -20.77 10.78
C LYS A 818 -20.74 -21.41 9.60
N TRP A 819 -19.60 -20.84 9.24
CA TRP A 819 -18.65 -21.50 8.36
C TRP A 819 -17.90 -22.59 9.13
N SER A 820 -17.57 -23.71 8.47
CA SER A 820 -16.76 -24.78 9.06
C SER A 820 -15.32 -24.33 9.36
N ILE A 821 -14.86 -23.31 8.63
CA ILE A 821 -13.54 -22.69 8.76
C ILE A 821 -13.66 -21.56 9.78
N ARG A 822 -12.73 -21.52 10.75
CA ARG A 822 -12.66 -20.51 11.80
C ARG A 822 -11.32 -19.79 11.74
N PRO A 823 -11.24 -18.65 11.05
CA PRO A 823 -9.98 -17.96 10.85
C PRO A 823 -9.32 -17.53 12.17
N VAL A 824 -8.01 -17.76 12.29
CA VAL A 824 -7.22 -17.41 13.48
C VAL A 824 -6.20 -16.32 13.18
N SER A 825 -5.19 -16.59 12.37
CA SER A 825 -4.05 -15.67 12.16
C SER A 825 -3.83 -15.33 10.71
N LEU A 826 -3.21 -14.18 10.45
CA LEU A 826 -3.00 -13.56 9.16
C LEU A 826 -1.51 -13.25 8.93
N THR A 827 -1.00 -13.55 7.73
CA THR A 827 0.32 -13.10 7.28
C THR A 827 0.35 -12.92 5.76
N ILE A 828 1.29 -12.13 5.25
CA ILE A 828 1.54 -11.97 3.81
C ILE A 828 2.69 -12.87 3.38
N LYS A 829 2.54 -13.53 2.24
CA LYS A 829 3.62 -14.23 1.53
C LYS A 829 3.89 -13.51 0.20
N SER A 830 5.13 -13.09 -0.05
CA SER A 830 5.55 -12.43 -1.29
C SER A 830 6.98 -12.82 -1.66
N PRO A 831 7.21 -13.46 -2.83
CA PRO A 831 6.21 -13.89 -3.81
C PRO A 831 5.28 -15.01 -3.29
N CYS A 832 4.02 -15.03 -3.69
CA CYS A 832 3.13 -16.13 -3.29
C CYS A 832 3.46 -17.42 -4.06
N THR A 833 3.59 -17.30 -5.38
CA THR A 833 4.03 -18.35 -6.30
C THR A 833 4.97 -17.73 -7.35
N ASN A 834 5.46 -18.52 -8.31
CA ASN A 834 6.20 -17.98 -9.45
C ASN A 834 5.37 -17.00 -10.32
N GLU A 835 4.03 -17.10 -10.29
CA GLU A 835 3.11 -16.28 -11.10
C GLU A 835 2.27 -15.29 -10.27
N ILE A 836 2.06 -15.60 -8.98
CA ILE A 836 1.25 -14.80 -8.06
C ILE A 836 2.20 -13.98 -7.17
N PRO A 837 2.25 -12.65 -7.31
CA PRO A 837 3.26 -11.82 -6.62
C PRO A 837 3.06 -11.75 -5.12
N GLU A 838 1.84 -11.96 -4.62
CA GLU A 838 1.54 -11.82 -3.22
C GLU A 838 0.22 -12.51 -2.88
N CYS A 839 0.16 -13.12 -1.70
CA CYS A 839 -1.08 -13.65 -1.16
C CYS A 839 -1.18 -13.43 0.34
N LEU A 840 -2.42 -13.32 0.80
CA LEU A 840 -2.80 -13.32 2.19
C LEU A 840 -2.97 -14.77 2.62
N LEU A 841 -2.18 -15.19 3.60
CA LEU A 841 -2.35 -16.49 4.25
C LEU A 841 -3.20 -16.33 5.50
N PHE A 842 -4.08 -17.29 5.75
CA PHE A 842 -4.76 -17.39 7.04
C PHE A 842 -4.86 -18.84 7.53
N SER A 843 -4.73 -19.02 8.84
CA SER A 843 -4.89 -20.32 9.50
C SER A 843 -6.31 -20.53 10.02
N SER A 844 -6.71 -21.79 10.17
CA SER A 844 -7.95 -22.16 10.82
C SER A 844 -7.74 -23.39 11.71
N ASP A 845 -8.12 -23.27 12.98
CA ASP A 845 -7.92 -24.32 13.99
C ASP A 845 -9.01 -25.41 13.93
N SER A 846 -10.21 -25.08 13.46
CA SER A 846 -11.36 -25.98 13.42
C SER A 846 -11.18 -27.12 12.42
N ASP A 847 -10.70 -26.78 11.23
CA ASP A 847 -10.42 -27.69 10.11
C ASP A 847 -8.91 -27.93 9.91
N LYS A 848 -8.08 -27.33 10.77
CA LYS A 848 -6.69 -27.72 11.01
C LYS A 848 -5.75 -27.46 9.82
N THR A 849 -5.93 -26.33 9.14
CA THR A 849 -5.24 -26.05 7.88
C THR A 849 -4.88 -24.57 7.70
N VAL A 850 -4.15 -24.26 6.63
CA VAL A 850 -3.81 -22.91 6.17
C VAL A 850 -4.37 -22.71 4.77
N TYR A 851 -4.89 -21.52 4.53
CA TYR A 851 -5.44 -21.07 3.26
C TYR A 851 -4.64 -19.89 2.72
N ALA A 852 -4.68 -19.73 1.40
CA ALA A 852 -4.14 -18.59 0.69
C ALA A 852 -5.26 -17.88 -0.09
N ILE A 853 -5.19 -16.54 -0.14
CA ILE A 853 -6.08 -15.67 -0.90
C ILE A 853 -5.21 -14.75 -1.76
N ALA A 854 -5.48 -14.67 -3.05
CA ALA A 854 -4.78 -13.82 -4.00
C ALA A 854 -5.71 -13.22 -5.04
N ARG A 855 -5.23 -12.24 -5.81
CA ARG A 855 -6.01 -11.62 -6.88
C ARG A 855 -6.21 -12.58 -8.06
N SER A 856 -7.45 -12.71 -8.53
CA SER A 856 -7.81 -13.46 -9.74
C SER A 856 -7.18 -12.86 -11.01
N GLY A 857 -6.64 -13.72 -11.88
CA GLY A 857 -6.08 -13.34 -13.18
C GLY A 857 -4.57 -13.03 -13.20
N SER A 858 -3.84 -13.27 -12.11
CA SER A 858 -2.37 -13.37 -12.14
C SER A 858 -1.97 -14.75 -12.66
N GLY A 859 -1.73 -14.85 -13.97
CA GLY A 859 -1.39 -16.09 -14.71
C GLY A 859 -2.08 -16.12 -16.08
N THR A 860 -1.35 -16.39 -17.16
CA THR A 860 -1.88 -16.37 -18.54
C THR A 860 -2.98 -17.41 -18.76
N LEU A 861 -4.07 -17.01 -19.43
CA LEU A 861 -5.12 -17.92 -19.93
C LEU A 861 -4.72 -18.50 -21.30
N PRO A 862 -4.77 -19.83 -21.51
CA PRO A 862 -5.00 -20.41 -22.83
C PRO A 862 -6.48 -20.28 -23.21
N PRO A 863 -6.84 -20.25 -24.51
CA PRO A 863 -8.22 -20.08 -24.95
C PRO A 863 -9.11 -21.26 -24.53
N THR A 864 -10.28 -20.96 -23.97
CA THR A 864 -11.32 -21.95 -23.66
C THR A 864 -11.95 -22.49 -24.95
N PRO A 865 -12.08 -23.81 -25.13
CA PRO A 865 -12.80 -24.36 -26.28
C PRO A 865 -14.31 -24.19 -26.12
N THR A 866 -14.95 -23.79 -27.23
CA THR A 866 -16.39 -23.63 -27.41
C THR A 866 -17.18 -24.89 -27.01
N PRO A 867 -18.34 -24.77 -26.34
CA PRO A 867 -19.16 -25.94 -26.01
C PRO A 867 -19.84 -26.51 -27.26
N SER A 868 -19.73 -27.83 -27.45
CA SER A 868 -20.60 -28.59 -28.37
C SER A 868 -21.61 -29.41 -27.56
N PRO A 869 -22.83 -29.61 -28.07
CA PRO A 869 -23.98 -30.00 -27.27
C PRO A 869 -24.00 -31.50 -26.89
N SER A 870 -24.72 -31.74 -25.79
CA SER A 870 -25.00 -32.99 -25.09
C SER A 870 -25.39 -34.19 -25.96
N THR A 871 -24.83 -35.37 -25.63
CA THR A 871 -25.56 -36.65 -25.67
C THR A 871 -25.15 -37.57 -24.52
N THR A 872 -26.12 -38.39 -24.14
CA THR A 872 -26.30 -39.14 -22.90
C THR A 872 -25.61 -40.52 -22.87
N THR A 873 -25.26 -40.94 -21.64
CA THR A 873 -25.30 -42.31 -21.06
C THR A 873 -24.40 -43.43 -21.64
N SER A 874 -23.43 -43.90 -20.83
CA SER A 874 -23.41 -45.21 -20.14
C SER A 874 -21.98 -45.64 -19.74
N ALA A 875 -21.84 -46.30 -18.58
CA ALA A 875 -20.63 -46.97 -18.10
C ALA A 875 -20.72 -48.49 -18.39
N PRO A 876 -19.72 -49.36 -18.09
CA PRO A 876 -18.24 -49.24 -18.02
C PRO A 876 -17.52 -50.32 -18.88
N SER A 877 -16.17 -50.31 -19.03
CA SER A 877 -15.30 -51.53 -18.99
C SER A 877 -13.82 -51.28 -19.33
N SER A 878 -13.00 -52.14 -18.74
CA SER A 878 -11.55 -52.33 -18.80
C SER A 878 -10.92 -52.57 -20.18
N SER A 879 -9.75 -51.98 -20.46
CA SER A 879 -8.67 -52.62 -21.25
C SER A 879 -7.36 -51.81 -21.29
N SER A 880 -6.59 -51.87 -20.20
CA SER A 880 -5.19 -51.44 -20.18
C SER A 880 -4.28 -52.60 -20.58
N THR A 881 -4.12 -52.88 -21.89
CA THR A 881 -3.08 -53.85 -22.35
C THR A 881 -2.65 -53.75 -23.83
N ILE A 882 -3.03 -52.71 -24.59
CA ILE A 882 -2.69 -52.63 -26.03
C ILE A 882 -1.58 -51.61 -26.35
N THR A 883 -1.23 -50.70 -25.43
CA THR A 883 -0.32 -49.58 -25.74
C THR A 883 1.18 -49.93 -25.68
N ILE A 884 1.56 -51.06 -25.09
CA ILE A 884 2.98 -51.42 -24.88
C ILE A 884 3.60 -52.13 -26.10
N THR A 885 2.80 -52.77 -26.96
CA THR A 885 3.31 -53.52 -28.12
C THR A 885 3.68 -52.62 -29.30
N ILE A 886 3.10 -51.42 -29.40
CA ILE A 886 3.37 -50.47 -30.50
C ILE A 886 4.68 -49.68 -30.26
N LEU A 887 5.02 -49.39 -29.01
CA LEU A 887 6.28 -48.71 -28.68
C LEU A 887 7.51 -49.58 -28.94
N PHE A 888 7.40 -50.91 -28.79
CA PHE A 888 8.52 -51.82 -29.00
C PHE A 888 8.89 -51.98 -30.50
N TYR A 889 7.91 -51.91 -31.41
CA TYR A 889 8.14 -51.99 -32.85
C TYR A 889 8.69 -50.69 -33.47
N LEU A 890 8.37 -49.52 -32.90
CA LEU A 890 8.98 -48.25 -33.34
C LEU A 890 10.45 -48.15 -32.93
N PHE A 891 10.82 -48.65 -31.75
CA PHE A 891 12.21 -48.60 -31.26
C PHE A 891 13.16 -49.50 -32.04
N THR A 892 12.70 -50.68 -32.49
CA THR A 892 13.52 -51.59 -33.31
C THR A 892 13.69 -51.10 -34.75
N SER A 893 12.76 -50.30 -35.26
CA SER A 893 12.79 -49.80 -36.64
C SER A 893 13.74 -48.60 -36.81
N ILE A 894 13.94 -47.81 -35.75
CA ILE A 894 14.86 -46.65 -35.77
C ILE A 894 16.32 -47.09 -35.59
N LEU A 895 16.57 -48.22 -34.91
CA LEU A 895 17.94 -48.71 -34.71
C LEU A 895 18.55 -49.37 -35.96
N LEU A 896 17.74 -49.82 -36.93
CA LEU A 896 18.22 -50.37 -38.21
C LEU A 896 18.55 -49.31 -39.27
N ILE A 897 18.22 -48.03 -39.03
CA ILE A 897 18.53 -46.93 -39.97
C ILE A 897 19.87 -46.26 -39.63
N PHE A 898 20.49 -46.61 -38.49
CA PHE A 898 21.74 -46.03 -37.99
C PHE A 898 22.92 -47.04 -37.88
N ILE A 899 22.85 -48.18 -38.58
CA ILE A 899 23.99 -49.07 -38.84
C ILE A 899 24.43 -48.94 -40.29
#